data_AF-B5W2A7-F1
#
_entry.id   AF-B5W2A7-F1
#
_cell.length_a   1.000
_cell.length_b   1.000
_cell.length_c   1.000
_cell.angle_alpha   90.00
_cell.angle_beta   90.00
_cell.angle_gamma   90.00
#
_symmetry.space_group_name_H-M   'P 1'
#
loop_
_entity.id
_entity.type
_entity.pdbx_description
1 polymer ?
#
loop_
_entity_poly.entity_id
_entity_poly.type
_entity_poly.pdbx_seq_one_letter_code
_entity_poly.pdbx_strand_id
1 'polypeptide(L)'
;MGKVIGIDLGTTNSCVAVLEGGKPVVISSSEGGRTTPSIVGFGKYGDRLIGQLGKRQAVTNAENTIFSIKRFIGRRWEDTEVERSRVPYKCVSGKDNTVDVKIRDQVYTPQEISAMVLQKLKEDAEAYLGETVDQAVITVPAYFTDAQRQATKDAGTIAGLNVLRIINEPTAAALSYGLDKQDQDQTILVFDLGGGTFDVSILQLGDGIYEVRSTSGNNHLGGDDFDNCLVMWMVETFKKQEGIDLTSDKMALQRMREAAEKAKIELSNRTKTSINLPFISADDSGPKHLELELSRSEFETLVGDLVKSTLEPVTQALKDASLEPQDIDKIILVGGSTRIPAVQQAISKHFGDRSPDRSVNPDEAVALGAAIQAGILGGEVKDLLLLDVTPLSLGLETLGEVFTKIIERNTTIPTSRSQMFSTATDGQTSVEIHVLQGERAMVKDNKSLGKFLLTGIPPAKRGVPQIEVSFDIDANGILKVSAIDRGTGREQSIQITNTGGLSETEIERMRQEAELYAEEDEAHRLIAELKNQSQTLFYNCKVTLKNNAKAISNELKERTRTEAAALKKAVNDPKISLGDMQRQVESFQNLLYELGSAVYAAHEQGDRGNGSATEEPQMLDSEEDESTDSDMDSEIGNSDETESKELEGSESQSLGGS
;
A
#
# COMPACT_ATOMS: atom_id res chain seq x y z
N MET A 1 -15.97 -13.94 -18.09
CA MET A 1 -15.84 -13.18 -16.82
C MET A 1 -14.52 -13.62 -16.25
N GLY A 2 -13.57 -12.69 -16.10
CA GLY A 2 -12.29 -12.98 -15.47
C GLY A 2 -12.48 -13.30 -13.99
N LYS A 3 -11.45 -13.84 -13.35
CA LYS A 3 -11.53 -14.15 -11.91
C LYS A 3 -11.74 -12.89 -11.05
N VAL A 4 -12.50 -13.06 -9.97
CA VAL A 4 -12.61 -12.04 -8.92
C VAL A 4 -11.46 -12.25 -7.94
N ILE A 5 -10.64 -11.23 -7.72
CA ILE A 5 -9.51 -11.27 -6.79
C ILE A 5 -9.89 -10.74 -5.41
N GLY A 6 -9.22 -11.24 -4.38
CA GLY A 6 -9.27 -10.70 -3.02
C GLY A 6 -8.04 -9.86 -2.73
N ILE A 7 -8.23 -8.61 -2.32
CA ILE A 7 -7.14 -7.69 -2.00
C ILE A 7 -7.22 -7.29 -0.54
N ASP A 8 -6.13 -7.54 0.18
CA ASP A 8 -5.82 -6.87 1.43
C ASP A 8 -5.07 -5.57 1.14
N LEU A 9 -5.74 -4.43 1.26
CA LEU A 9 -5.12 -3.11 1.08
C LEU A 9 -4.63 -2.60 2.44
N GLY A 10 -3.49 -3.04 2.94
CA GLY A 10 -3.02 -2.66 4.28
C GLY A 10 -2.28 -1.31 4.34
N THR A 11 -2.09 -0.78 5.55
CA THR A 11 -1.39 0.50 5.78
C THR A 11 0.08 0.45 5.35
N THR A 12 0.77 -0.65 5.68
CA THR A 12 2.22 -0.81 5.44
C THR A 12 2.49 -1.75 4.28
N ASN A 13 1.75 -2.85 4.19
CA ASN A 13 1.85 -3.82 3.11
C ASN A 13 0.44 -4.16 2.64
N SER A 14 0.32 -4.46 1.37
CA SER A 14 -0.87 -5.01 0.74
C SER A 14 -0.59 -6.42 0.22
N CYS A 15 -1.63 -7.21 0.05
CA CYS A 15 -1.54 -8.61 -0.39
C CYS A 15 -2.72 -8.91 -1.31
N VAL A 16 -2.48 -9.68 -2.37
CA VAL A 16 -3.52 -10.09 -3.32
C VAL A 16 -3.58 -11.61 -3.40
N ALA A 17 -4.78 -12.14 -3.43
CA ALA A 17 -5.05 -13.56 -3.49
C ALA A 17 -6.21 -13.86 -4.45
N VAL A 18 -6.28 -15.10 -4.91
CA VAL A 18 -7.31 -15.60 -5.81
C VAL A 18 -7.74 -16.99 -5.37
N LEU A 19 -8.97 -17.38 -5.72
CA LEU A 19 -9.43 -18.75 -5.51
C LEU A 19 -9.02 -19.63 -6.69
N GLU A 20 -8.30 -20.72 -6.44
CA GLU A 20 -7.92 -21.72 -7.44
C GLU A 20 -8.32 -23.11 -6.98
N GLY A 21 -9.18 -23.77 -7.76
CA GLY A 21 -9.64 -25.13 -7.44
C GLY A 21 -10.31 -25.23 -6.07
N GLY A 22 -11.02 -24.19 -5.64
CA GLY A 22 -11.68 -24.11 -4.33
C GLY A 22 -10.75 -23.76 -3.16
N LYS A 23 -9.47 -23.47 -3.41
CA LYS A 23 -8.51 -23.07 -2.37
C LYS A 23 -8.01 -21.64 -2.61
N PRO A 24 -7.94 -20.79 -1.58
CA PRO A 24 -7.38 -19.46 -1.73
C PRO A 24 -5.85 -19.55 -1.83
N VAL A 25 -5.27 -18.79 -2.76
CA VAL A 25 -3.83 -18.75 -3.04
C VAL A 25 -3.39 -17.29 -3.12
N VAL A 26 -2.36 -16.91 -2.36
CA VAL A 26 -1.72 -15.59 -2.49
C VAL A 26 -0.88 -15.55 -3.76
N ILE A 27 -1.02 -14.47 -4.52
CA ILE A 27 -0.24 -14.19 -5.72
C ILE A 27 1.03 -13.43 -5.32
N SER A 28 2.17 -13.89 -5.82
CA SER A 28 3.44 -13.20 -5.62
C SER A 28 3.54 -11.96 -6.51
N SER A 29 4.13 -10.89 -5.99
CA SER A 29 4.45 -9.70 -6.77
C SER A 29 5.52 -10.01 -7.83
N SER A 30 5.63 -9.14 -8.83
CA SER A 30 6.71 -9.18 -9.84
C SER A 30 8.13 -9.25 -9.24
N GLU A 31 8.33 -8.76 -8.02
CA GLU A 31 9.60 -8.78 -7.27
C GLU A 31 9.80 -10.07 -6.45
N GLY A 32 8.85 -11.00 -6.49
CA GLY A 32 8.89 -12.28 -5.77
C GLY A 32 8.39 -12.23 -4.32
N GLY A 33 7.93 -11.07 -3.86
CA GLY A 33 7.32 -10.91 -2.54
C GLY A 33 5.91 -11.53 -2.50
N ARG A 34 5.46 -12.01 -1.34
CA ARG A 34 4.06 -12.42 -1.12
C ARG A 34 3.18 -11.26 -0.67
N THR A 35 3.80 -10.15 -0.28
CA THR A 35 3.17 -8.89 0.04
C THR A 35 3.92 -7.77 -0.67
N THR A 36 3.21 -6.69 -0.96
CA THR A 36 3.73 -5.51 -1.64
C THR A 36 3.67 -4.32 -0.68
N PRO A 37 4.77 -3.59 -0.42
CA PRO A 37 4.71 -2.40 0.42
C PRO A 37 3.67 -1.39 -0.11
N SER A 38 2.83 -0.86 0.76
CA SER A 38 1.82 0.17 0.43
C SER A 38 2.49 1.55 0.32
N ILE A 39 3.44 1.66 -0.61
CA ILE A 39 4.32 2.81 -0.80
C ILE A 39 4.29 3.23 -2.27
N VAL A 40 4.15 4.52 -2.50
CA VAL A 40 4.19 5.14 -3.83
C VAL A 40 5.27 6.21 -3.85
N GLY A 41 6.26 6.04 -4.70
CA GLY A 41 7.36 6.98 -4.90
C GLY A 41 7.24 7.71 -6.23
N PHE A 42 7.49 9.02 -6.26
CA PHE A 42 7.52 9.80 -7.50
C PHE A 42 8.97 10.12 -7.87
N GLY A 43 9.48 9.44 -8.90
CA GLY A 43 10.82 9.56 -9.43
C GLY A 43 11.10 10.95 -10.01
N LYS A 44 12.39 11.29 -10.21
CA LYS A 44 12.80 12.63 -10.68
C LYS A 44 12.23 12.99 -12.05
N TYR A 45 12.02 12.00 -12.91
CA TYR A 45 11.54 12.17 -14.29
C TYR A 45 10.02 12.01 -14.44
N GLY A 46 9.30 11.80 -13.34
CA GLY A 46 7.84 11.61 -13.35
C GLY A 46 7.40 10.16 -13.11
N ASP A 47 8.34 9.20 -13.21
CA ASP A 47 8.04 7.77 -13.03
C ASP A 47 7.40 7.47 -11.67
N ARG A 48 6.39 6.60 -11.67
CA ARG A 48 5.75 6.11 -10.45
C ARG A 48 6.40 4.80 -10.01
N LEU A 49 6.94 4.80 -8.80
CA LEU A 49 7.65 3.68 -8.19
C LEU A 49 6.79 3.11 -7.06
N ILE A 50 6.05 2.05 -7.35
CA ILE A 50 5.10 1.46 -6.40
C ILE A 50 5.75 0.24 -5.72
N GLY A 51 5.36 -0.04 -4.48
CA GLY A 51 5.82 -1.25 -3.78
C GLY A 51 7.27 -1.19 -3.35
N GLN A 52 8.02 -2.24 -3.69
CA GLN A 52 9.42 -2.38 -3.28
C GLN A 52 10.32 -1.30 -3.90
N LEU A 53 10.00 -0.83 -5.12
CA LEU A 53 10.73 0.25 -5.78
C LEU A 53 10.53 1.59 -5.05
N GLY A 54 9.29 1.89 -4.66
CA GLY A 54 8.97 3.04 -3.82
C GLY A 54 9.70 2.99 -2.47
N LYS A 55 9.70 1.83 -1.81
CA LYS A 55 10.41 1.62 -0.54
C LYS A 55 11.92 1.89 -0.67
N ARG A 56 12.56 1.44 -1.75
CA ARG A 56 14.02 1.60 -1.95
C ARG A 56 14.45 3.07 -2.08
N GLN A 57 13.66 3.91 -2.76
CA GLN A 57 14.03 5.31 -2.96
C GLN A 57 13.68 6.24 -1.79
N ALA A 58 12.88 5.76 -0.81
CA ALA A 58 12.31 6.57 0.26
C ALA A 58 13.37 7.36 1.04
N VAL A 59 14.53 6.75 1.32
CA VAL A 59 15.66 7.38 2.03
C VAL A 59 16.15 8.66 1.33
N THR A 60 16.26 8.63 0.00
CA THR A 60 16.82 9.73 -0.80
C THR A 60 15.76 10.67 -1.36
N ASN A 61 14.48 10.32 -1.25
CA ASN A 61 13.36 11.03 -1.87
C ASN A 61 12.13 11.04 -0.94
N ALA A 62 12.35 11.30 0.35
CA ALA A 62 11.34 11.16 1.40
C ALA A 62 10.11 12.05 1.19
N GLU A 63 10.30 13.28 0.69
CA GLU A 63 9.19 14.21 0.47
C GLU A 63 8.27 13.83 -0.69
N ASN A 64 8.77 13.01 -1.63
CA ASN A 64 8.01 12.53 -2.80
C ASN A 64 7.76 11.02 -2.72
N THR A 65 7.84 10.42 -1.53
CA THR A 65 7.54 9.00 -1.30
C THR A 65 6.48 8.89 -0.22
N ILE A 66 5.31 8.41 -0.61
CA ILE A 66 4.11 8.36 0.21
C ILE A 66 3.97 6.94 0.75
N PHE A 67 3.77 6.84 2.06
CA PHE A 67 3.52 5.61 2.80
C PHE A 67 2.46 5.89 3.87
N SER A 68 1.86 4.83 4.42
CA SER A 68 0.80 4.95 5.45
C SER A 68 -0.41 5.78 5.01
N ILE A 69 -0.66 5.87 3.70
CA ILE A 69 -1.74 6.72 3.16
C ILE A 69 -3.14 6.29 3.65
N LYS A 70 -3.30 5.00 3.98
CA LYS A 70 -4.51 4.44 4.59
C LYS A 70 -4.85 5.08 5.95
N ARG A 71 -3.90 5.73 6.62
CA ARG A 71 -4.18 6.53 7.83
C ARG A 71 -4.86 7.87 7.53
N PHE A 72 -4.91 8.32 6.27
CA PHE A 72 -5.54 9.57 5.86
C PHE A 72 -6.81 9.37 5.02
N ILE A 73 -6.98 8.20 4.39
CA ILE A 73 -8.12 7.90 3.52
C ILE A 73 -9.46 8.11 4.25
N GLY A 74 -10.36 8.90 3.66
CA GLY A 74 -11.68 9.20 4.22
C GLY A 74 -11.69 9.98 5.54
N ARG A 75 -10.58 10.63 5.93
CA ARG A 75 -10.48 11.39 7.18
C ARG A 75 -10.41 12.89 6.97
N ARG A 76 -10.81 13.62 8.02
CA ARG A 76 -10.70 15.08 8.08
C ARG A 76 -9.29 15.52 8.52
N TRP A 77 -8.94 16.73 8.12
CA TRP A 77 -7.68 17.41 8.40
C TRP A 77 -7.40 17.55 9.91
N GLU A 78 -8.45 17.82 10.69
CA GLU A 78 -8.40 17.96 12.15
C GLU A 78 -8.18 16.63 12.87
N ASP A 79 -8.73 15.54 12.33
CA ASP A 79 -8.65 14.19 12.92
C ASP A 79 -7.27 13.52 12.68
N THR A 80 -6.36 14.17 11.98
CA THR A 80 -5.11 13.56 11.44
C THR A 80 -3.85 14.32 11.82
N GLU A 81 -3.92 15.24 12.80
CA GLU A 81 -2.78 16.06 13.21
C GLU A 81 -1.57 15.20 13.62
N VAL A 82 -1.82 14.14 14.39
CA VAL A 82 -0.79 13.23 14.89
C VAL A 82 -0.12 12.49 13.73
N GLU A 83 -0.89 11.94 12.79
CA GLU A 83 -0.38 11.23 11.63
C GLU A 83 0.40 12.17 10.70
N ARG A 84 -0.13 13.37 10.43
CA ARG A 84 0.54 14.38 9.59
C ARG A 84 1.87 14.85 10.19
N SER A 85 2.01 14.86 11.51
CA SER A 85 3.25 15.25 12.18
C SER A 85 4.40 14.25 11.97
N ARG A 86 4.07 13.01 11.59
CA ARG A 86 5.02 11.89 11.53
C ARG A 86 5.49 11.55 10.12
N VAL A 87 4.92 12.16 9.09
CA VAL A 87 5.25 11.86 7.69
C VAL A 87 6.16 12.94 7.09
N PRO A 88 7.14 12.58 6.24
CA PRO A 88 8.06 13.54 5.65
C PRO A 88 7.47 14.34 4.48
N TYR A 89 6.50 13.73 3.77
CA TYR A 89 5.80 14.33 2.64
C TYR A 89 4.80 15.39 3.10
N LYS A 90 4.46 16.30 2.18
CA LYS A 90 3.62 17.47 2.50
C LYS A 90 2.14 17.12 2.41
N CYS A 91 1.45 17.08 3.54
CA CYS A 91 -0.01 17.06 3.57
C CYS A 91 -0.57 18.48 3.40
N VAL A 92 -1.68 18.61 2.67
CA VAL A 92 -2.44 19.86 2.47
C VAL A 92 -3.93 19.62 2.71
N SER A 93 -4.68 20.65 3.09
CA SER A 93 -6.12 20.53 3.26
C SER A 93 -6.77 20.31 1.90
N GLY A 94 -7.48 19.21 1.77
CA GLY A 94 -8.30 18.89 0.61
C GLY A 94 -9.69 19.51 0.68
N LYS A 95 -10.54 19.09 -0.26
CA LYS A 95 -11.97 19.45 -0.30
C LYS A 95 -12.67 18.97 0.99
N ASP A 96 -13.68 19.71 1.44
CA ASP A 96 -14.44 19.39 2.66
C ASP A 96 -13.60 19.18 3.93
N ASN A 97 -12.42 19.83 3.99
CA ASN A 97 -11.42 19.66 5.05
C ASN A 97 -10.91 18.21 5.18
N THR A 98 -10.75 17.48 4.08
CA THR A 98 -10.02 16.20 4.06
C THR A 98 -8.50 16.42 4.02
N VAL A 99 -7.73 15.35 3.98
CA VAL A 99 -6.28 15.38 3.80
C VAL A 99 -5.94 14.98 2.37
N ASP A 100 -5.22 15.85 1.66
CA ASP A 100 -4.55 15.53 0.40
C ASP A 100 -3.03 15.58 0.60
N VAL A 101 -2.27 15.02 -0.34
CA VAL A 101 -0.81 15.08 -0.35
C VAL A 101 -0.32 15.88 -1.55
N LYS A 102 0.58 16.83 -1.30
CA LYS A 102 1.19 17.64 -2.35
C LYS A 102 2.57 17.09 -2.70
N ILE A 103 2.71 16.64 -3.94
CA ILE A 103 3.95 16.12 -4.51
C ILE A 103 4.40 17.08 -5.60
N ARG A 104 5.50 17.79 -5.34
CA ARG A 104 5.98 18.90 -6.20
C ARG A 104 4.84 19.91 -6.45
N ASP A 105 4.36 20.04 -7.67
CA ASP A 105 3.31 20.97 -8.06
C ASP A 105 1.92 20.32 -8.17
N GLN A 106 1.81 19.01 -7.97
CA GLN A 106 0.55 18.27 -8.06
C GLN A 106 0.02 17.91 -6.67
N VAL A 107 -1.30 17.80 -6.58
CA VAL A 107 -2.02 17.41 -5.36
C VAL A 107 -2.75 16.11 -5.67
N TYR A 108 -2.59 15.14 -4.78
CA TYR A 108 -3.18 13.83 -4.87
C TYR A 108 -4.03 13.56 -3.64
N THR A 109 -5.20 13.00 -3.86
CA THR A 109 -6.05 12.47 -2.79
C THR A 109 -5.50 11.14 -2.27
N PRO A 110 -5.83 10.74 -1.02
CA PRO A 110 -5.50 9.41 -0.50
C PRO A 110 -6.05 8.27 -1.37
N GLN A 111 -7.20 8.49 -2.01
CA GLN A 111 -7.83 7.55 -2.93
C GLN A 111 -6.97 7.32 -4.16
N GLU A 112 -6.43 8.38 -4.78
CA GLU A 112 -5.55 8.26 -5.95
C GLU A 112 -4.25 7.52 -5.61
N ILE A 113 -3.61 7.85 -4.49
CA ILE A 113 -2.40 7.14 -4.04
C ILE A 113 -2.71 5.66 -3.73
N SER A 114 -3.85 5.37 -3.10
CA SER A 114 -4.25 3.99 -2.81
C SER A 114 -4.60 3.23 -4.10
N ALA A 115 -5.19 3.92 -5.09
CA ALA A 115 -5.47 3.36 -6.40
C ALA A 115 -4.19 2.93 -7.11
N MET A 116 -3.10 3.68 -7.01
CA MET A 116 -1.80 3.27 -7.56
C MET A 116 -1.30 1.95 -6.95
N VAL A 117 -1.48 1.75 -5.64
CA VAL A 117 -1.16 0.47 -4.98
C VAL A 117 -2.06 -0.65 -5.51
N LEU A 118 -3.37 -0.38 -5.66
CA LEU A 118 -4.33 -1.34 -6.20
C LEU A 118 -4.06 -1.70 -7.67
N GLN A 119 -3.64 -0.75 -8.50
CA GLN A 119 -3.23 -0.98 -9.89
C GLN A 119 -2.04 -1.95 -9.94
N LYS A 120 -1.01 -1.74 -9.10
CA LYS A 120 0.13 -2.66 -9.02
C LYS A 120 -0.28 -4.09 -8.62
N LEU A 121 -1.21 -4.23 -7.67
CA LEU A 121 -1.72 -5.54 -7.26
C LEU A 121 -2.59 -6.20 -8.34
N LYS A 122 -3.36 -5.40 -9.08
CA LYS A 122 -4.11 -5.84 -10.26
C LYS A 122 -3.15 -6.35 -11.34
N GLU A 123 -2.12 -5.58 -11.69
CA GLU A 123 -1.10 -5.96 -12.67
C GLU A 123 -0.39 -7.27 -12.29
N ASP A 124 -0.01 -7.43 -11.02
CA ASP A 124 0.59 -8.68 -10.53
C ASP A 124 -0.38 -9.87 -10.66
N ALA A 125 -1.67 -9.65 -10.38
CA ALA A 125 -2.69 -10.68 -10.55
C ALA A 125 -2.94 -11.03 -12.03
N GLU A 126 -3.00 -10.03 -12.91
CA GLU A 126 -3.15 -10.23 -14.36
C GLU A 126 -1.96 -10.98 -14.96
N ALA A 127 -0.73 -10.63 -14.54
CA ALA A 127 0.48 -11.33 -14.95
C ALA A 127 0.50 -12.80 -14.48
N TYR A 128 0.01 -13.07 -13.27
CA TYR A 128 -0.09 -14.44 -12.73
C TYR A 128 -1.17 -15.27 -13.44
N LEU A 129 -2.34 -14.68 -13.69
CA LEU A 129 -3.50 -15.36 -14.27
C LEU A 129 -3.43 -15.48 -15.80
N GLY A 130 -2.70 -14.58 -16.47
CA GLY A 130 -2.64 -14.49 -17.93
C GLY A 130 -3.93 -13.95 -18.58
N GLU A 131 -4.79 -13.29 -17.80
CA GLU A 131 -6.04 -12.66 -18.23
C GLU A 131 -6.29 -11.35 -17.48
N THR A 132 -7.18 -10.49 -18.01
CA THR A 132 -7.54 -9.21 -17.39
C THR A 132 -8.38 -9.41 -16.13
N VAL A 133 -8.18 -8.54 -15.13
CA VAL A 133 -8.88 -8.57 -13.85
C VAL A 133 -9.65 -7.28 -13.63
N ASP A 134 -10.99 -7.39 -13.70
CA ASP A 134 -11.88 -6.22 -13.60
C ASP A 134 -12.68 -6.16 -12.29
N GLN A 135 -12.62 -7.21 -11.46
CA GLN A 135 -13.48 -7.35 -10.29
C GLN A 135 -12.68 -7.73 -9.05
N ALA A 136 -12.97 -7.09 -7.92
CA ALA A 136 -12.28 -7.35 -6.67
C ALA A 136 -13.19 -7.30 -5.44
N VAL A 137 -12.77 -8.02 -4.41
CA VAL A 137 -13.16 -7.80 -3.01
C VAL A 137 -12.00 -7.11 -2.31
N ILE A 138 -12.24 -5.99 -1.66
CA ILE A 138 -11.19 -5.18 -0.99
C ILE A 138 -11.45 -5.12 0.51
N THR A 139 -10.40 -5.27 1.32
CA THR A 139 -10.50 -5.26 2.77
C THR A 139 -10.46 -3.85 3.36
N VAL A 140 -11.11 -3.68 4.51
CA VAL A 140 -11.01 -2.49 5.36
C VAL A 140 -10.99 -2.89 6.84
N PRO A 141 -10.40 -2.07 7.72
CA PRO A 141 -10.50 -2.27 9.17
C PRO A 141 -11.97 -2.32 9.59
N ALA A 142 -12.31 -3.19 10.53
CA ALA A 142 -13.71 -3.37 10.96
C ALA A 142 -14.29 -2.08 11.53
N TYR A 143 -13.45 -1.29 12.20
CA TYR A 143 -13.85 -0.03 12.82
C TYR A 143 -13.82 1.18 11.86
N PHE A 144 -13.63 0.99 10.55
CA PHE A 144 -13.73 2.08 9.57
C PHE A 144 -15.12 2.70 9.53
N THR A 145 -15.15 4.03 9.48
CA THR A 145 -16.35 4.82 9.24
C THR A 145 -16.83 4.69 7.80
N ASP A 146 -18.07 5.10 7.55
CA ASP A 146 -18.68 5.08 6.21
C ASP A 146 -17.84 5.84 5.16
N ALA A 147 -17.36 7.04 5.50
CA ALA A 147 -16.50 7.85 4.61
C ALA A 147 -15.20 7.12 4.23
N GLN A 148 -14.60 6.36 5.15
CA GLN A 148 -13.37 5.60 4.87
C GLN A 148 -13.65 4.37 4.01
N ARG A 149 -14.80 3.70 4.22
CA ARG A 149 -15.25 2.58 3.38
C ARG A 149 -15.53 3.04 1.96
N GLN A 150 -16.24 4.15 1.80
CA GLN A 150 -16.53 4.74 0.50
C GLN A 150 -15.24 5.18 -0.21
N ALA A 151 -14.35 5.91 0.47
CA ALA A 151 -13.07 6.33 -0.11
C ALA A 151 -12.19 5.14 -0.54
N THR A 152 -12.23 4.01 0.18
CA THR A 152 -11.53 2.78 -0.22
C THR A 152 -12.17 2.15 -1.47
N LYS A 153 -13.50 2.15 -1.55
CA LYS A 153 -14.24 1.71 -2.74
C LYS A 153 -13.94 2.60 -3.96
N ASP A 154 -13.85 3.91 -3.75
CA ASP A 154 -13.47 4.88 -4.78
C ASP A 154 -12.06 4.60 -5.29
N ALA A 155 -11.10 4.32 -4.39
CA ALA A 155 -9.74 3.94 -4.77
C ALA A 155 -9.72 2.70 -5.68
N GLY A 156 -10.53 1.69 -5.38
CA GLY A 156 -10.70 0.53 -6.26
C GLY A 156 -11.29 0.90 -7.63
N THR A 157 -12.27 1.79 -7.65
CA THR A 157 -12.89 2.27 -8.90
C THR A 157 -11.89 3.05 -9.76
N ILE A 158 -11.09 3.92 -9.15
CA ILE A 158 -10.01 4.68 -9.81
C ILE A 158 -8.94 3.72 -10.37
N ALA A 159 -8.65 2.62 -9.66
CA ALA A 159 -7.73 1.58 -10.12
C ALA A 159 -8.28 0.70 -11.26
N GLY A 160 -9.50 0.96 -11.75
CA GLY A 160 -10.15 0.16 -12.79
C GLY A 160 -10.65 -1.19 -12.29
N LEU A 161 -11.03 -1.28 -11.00
CA LEU A 161 -11.66 -2.45 -10.39
C LEU A 161 -13.12 -2.15 -10.04
N ASN A 162 -14.02 -3.01 -10.49
CA ASN A 162 -15.37 -3.09 -9.98
C ASN A 162 -15.36 -3.77 -8.61
N VAL A 163 -15.44 -2.97 -7.56
CA VAL A 163 -15.42 -3.44 -6.16
C VAL A 163 -16.76 -4.08 -5.82
N LEU A 164 -16.81 -5.42 -5.86
CA LEU A 164 -18.02 -6.19 -5.61
C LEU A 164 -18.44 -6.17 -4.14
N ARG A 165 -17.45 -6.11 -3.24
CA ARG A 165 -17.66 -6.11 -1.79
C ARG A 165 -16.51 -5.43 -1.09
N ILE A 166 -16.85 -4.64 -0.09
CA ILE A 166 -15.93 -4.27 0.99
C ILE A 166 -16.13 -5.27 2.13
N ILE A 167 -15.04 -5.90 2.56
CA ILE A 167 -15.04 -6.88 3.67
C ILE A 167 -14.19 -6.37 4.83
N ASN A 168 -14.64 -6.63 6.06
CA ASN A 168 -13.86 -6.30 7.25
C ASN A 168 -12.65 -7.25 7.38
N GLU A 169 -11.48 -6.70 7.68
CA GLU A 169 -10.21 -7.44 7.85
C GLU A 169 -10.33 -8.64 8.81
N PRO A 170 -10.84 -8.49 10.05
CA PRO A 170 -10.98 -9.63 10.97
C PRO A 170 -12.00 -10.66 10.48
N THR A 171 -13.04 -10.24 9.77
CA THR A 171 -14.02 -11.13 9.14
C THR A 171 -13.37 -11.95 8.03
N ALA A 172 -12.53 -11.33 7.19
CA ALA A 172 -11.78 -12.02 6.16
C ALA A 172 -10.81 -13.04 6.79
N ALA A 173 -10.07 -12.65 7.84
CA ALA A 173 -9.20 -13.58 8.54
C ALA A 173 -9.96 -14.77 9.16
N ALA A 174 -11.17 -14.54 9.67
CA ALA A 174 -12.03 -15.62 10.17
C ALA A 174 -12.47 -16.58 9.04
N LEU A 175 -12.81 -16.08 7.85
CA LEU A 175 -13.07 -16.93 6.68
C LEU A 175 -11.87 -17.80 6.33
N SER A 176 -10.66 -17.22 6.31
CA SER A 176 -9.43 -17.98 6.05
C SER A 176 -9.15 -19.03 7.13
N TYR A 177 -9.45 -18.74 8.39
CA TYR A 177 -9.30 -19.69 9.50
C TYR A 177 -10.31 -20.84 9.42
N GLY A 178 -11.57 -20.52 9.12
CA GLY A 178 -12.70 -21.44 9.22
C GLY A 178 -12.97 -22.30 7.99
N LEU A 179 -12.39 -21.98 6.82
CA LEU A 179 -12.72 -22.63 5.54
C LEU A 179 -12.72 -24.17 5.62
N ASP A 180 -11.71 -24.75 6.28
CA ASP A 180 -11.52 -26.19 6.46
C ASP A 180 -12.13 -26.74 7.78
N LYS A 181 -12.91 -25.93 8.50
CA LYS A 181 -13.44 -26.21 9.85
C LYS A 181 -14.95 -25.95 9.96
N GLN A 182 -15.69 -26.10 8.87
CA GLN A 182 -17.11 -25.74 8.79
C GLN A 182 -18.01 -26.54 9.74
N ASP A 183 -17.64 -27.79 10.04
CA ASP A 183 -18.39 -28.67 10.95
C ASP A 183 -18.09 -28.44 12.44
N GLN A 184 -17.32 -27.39 12.78
CA GLN A 184 -16.92 -27.11 14.16
C GLN A 184 -17.59 -25.84 14.68
N ASP A 185 -18.49 -26.02 15.65
CA ASP A 185 -19.01 -24.92 16.44
C ASP A 185 -17.92 -24.36 17.35
N GLN A 186 -17.54 -23.11 17.13
CA GLN A 186 -16.53 -22.43 17.93
C GLN A 186 -16.73 -20.92 17.97
N THR A 187 -16.51 -20.34 19.13
CA THR A 187 -16.40 -18.89 19.31
C THR A 187 -14.95 -18.48 19.22
N ILE A 188 -14.60 -17.66 18.23
CA ILE A 188 -13.24 -17.18 18.05
C ILE A 188 -13.14 -15.69 18.33
N LEU A 189 -11.97 -15.26 18.80
CA LEU A 189 -11.58 -13.87 18.82
C LEU A 189 -10.48 -13.66 17.79
N VAL A 190 -10.70 -12.74 16.85
CA VAL A 190 -9.66 -12.26 15.93
C VAL A 190 -9.08 -10.98 16.49
N PHE A 191 -7.77 -10.98 16.74
CA PHE A 191 -6.98 -9.84 17.20
C PHE A 191 -6.09 -9.40 16.05
N ASP A 192 -6.47 -8.31 15.38
CA ASP A 192 -5.76 -7.77 14.22
C ASP A 192 -5.02 -6.50 14.57
N LEU A 193 -3.69 -6.57 14.66
CA LEU A 193 -2.82 -5.42 14.92
C LEU A 193 -1.86 -5.23 13.73
N GLY A 194 -2.29 -4.38 12.81
CA GLY A 194 -1.58 -4.08 11.58
C GLY A 194 -0.54 -2.98 11.73
N GLY A 195 -0.23 -2.33 10.60
CA GLY A 195 0.70 -1.21 10.53
C GLY A 195 0.12 0.12 11.01
N GLY A 196 -1.20 0.30 10.91
CA GLY A 196 -1.84 1.57 11.26
C GLY A 196 -3.19 1.47 11.95
N THR A 197 -3.77 0.27 12.06
CA THR A 197 -5.07 0.04 12.68
C THR A 197 -5.01 -1.18 13.58
N PHE A 198 -5.90 -1.17 14.58
CA PHE A 198 -6.11 -2.26 15.50
C PHE A 198 -7.60 -2.60 15.53
N ASP A 199 -7.95 -3.85 15.25
CA ASP A 199 -9.32 -4.36 15.34
C ASP A 199 -9.38 -5.62 16.20
N VAL A 200 -10.52 -5.79 16.88
CA VAL A 200 -10.88 -7.01 17.58
C VAL A 200 -12.31 -7.36 17.21
N SER A 201 -12.51 -8.58 16.72
CA SER A 201 -13.85 -9.10 16.46
C SER A 201 -14.04 -10.46 17.11
N ILE A 202 -15.22 -10.67 17.69
CA ILE A 202 -15.63 -11.98 18.19
C ILE A 202 -16.61 -12.56 17.18
N LEU A 203 -16.35 -13.78 16.73
CA LEU A 203 -17.18 -14.48 15.75
C LEU A 203 -17.62 -15.83 16.28
N GLN A 204 -18.87 -16.18 16.02
CA GLN A 204 -19.36 -17.55 16.13
C GLN A 204 -19.23 -18.21 14.76
N LEU A 205 -18.51 -19.32 14.72
CA LEU A 205 -18.39 -20.19 13.55
C LEU A 205 -19.16 -21.49 13.82
N GLY A 206 -19.82 -22.03 12.80
CA GLY A 206 -20.54 -23.30 12.87
C GLY A 206 -21.47 -23.53 11.68
N ASP A 207 -21.56 -24.77 11.18
CA ASP A 207 -22.43 -25.19 10.07
C ASP A 207 -22.33 -24.28 8.82
N GLY A 208 -21.12 -23.82 8.49
CA GLY A 208 -20.89 -22.91 7.36
C GLY A 208 -21.35 -21.45 7.61
N ILE A 209 -21.85 -21.14 8.80
CA ILE A 209 -22.25 -19.79 9.21
C ILE A 209 -21.10 -19.11 9.95
N TYR A 210 -20.83 -17.86 9.57
CA TYR A 210 -19.82 -16.99 10.16
C TYR A 210 -20.54 -15.74 10.65
N GLU A 211 -20.81 -15.67 11.95
CA GLU A 211 -21.57 -14.58 12.55
C GLU A 211 -20.66 -13.72 13.43
N VAL A 212 -20.50 -12.45 13.07
CA VAL A 212 -19.82 -11.48 13.93
C VAL A 212 -20.75 -11.13 15.10
N ARG A 213 -20.32 -11.46 16.32
CA ARG A 213 -21.05 -11.17 17.56
C ARG A 213 -20.80 -9.74 18.03
N SER A 214 -19.56 -9.30 17.94
CA SER A 214 -19.16 -7.95 18.31
C SER A 214 -17.85 -7.57 17.63
N THR A 215 -17.65 -6.27 17.46
CA THR A 215 -16.38 -5.71 17.00
C THR A 215 -16.04 -4.42 17.75
N SER A 216 -14.75 -4.19 17.94
CA SER A 216 -14.20 -2.99 18.56
C SER A 216 -12.80 -2.74 17.98
N GLY A 217 -12.22 -1.56 18.21
CA GLY A 217 -10.89 -1.28 17.65
C GLY A 217 -10.37 0.13 17.95
N ASN A 218 -9.23 0.43 17.35
CA ASN A 218 -8.60 1.73 17.34
C ASN A 218 -7.94 2.00 15.97
N ASN A 219 -8.57 2.88 15.19
CA ASN A 219 -8.08 3.25 13.85
C ASN A 219 -6.79 4.09 13.86
N HIS A 220 -6.24 4.43 15.02
CA HIS A 220 -5.02 5.24 15.18
C HIS A 220 -3.89 4.48 15.90
N LEU A 221 -4.01 3.15 16.01
CA LEU A 221 -3.04 2.30 16.71
C LEU A 221 -2.52 1.21 15.77
N GLY A 222 -1.21 1.10 15.61
CA GLY A 222 -0.57 0.08 14.79
C GLY A 222 0.95 0.22 14.78
N GLY A 223 1.62 -0.58 13.95
CA GLY A 223 3.08 -0.62 13.79
C GLY A 223 3.78 0.74 13.65
N ASP A 224 3.16 1.71 12.99
CA ASP A 224 3.66 3.08 12.82
C ASP A 224 3.83 3.81 14.17
N ASP A 225 2.96 3.53 15.15
CA ASP A 225 3.05 4.11 16.49
C ASP A 225 4.21 3.49 17.29
N PHE A 226 4.41 2.18 17.16
CA PHE A 226 5.55 1.48 17.75
C PHE A 226 6.87 2.00 17.17
N ASP A 227 6.93 2.20 15.86
CA ASP A 227 8.11 2.76 15.19
C ASP A 227 8.37 4.20 15.65
N ASN A 228 7.31 5.00 15.80
CA ASN A 228 7.44 6.38 16.27
C ASN A 228 8.00 6.46 17.70
N CYS A 229 7.61 5.55 18.61
CA CYS A 229 8.23 5.47 19.94
C CYS A 229 9.75 5.29 19.86
N LEU A 230 10.22 4.43 18.95
CA LEU A 230 11.65 4.21 18.73
C LEU A 230 12.32 5.42 18.07
N VAL A 231 11.69 6.04 17.08
CA VAL A 231 12.21 7.26 16.43
C VAL A 231 12.40 8.36 17.46
N MET A 232 11.40 8.62 18.32
CA MET A 232 11.51 9.65 19.35
C MET A 232 12.59 9.33 20.38
N TRP A 233 12.71 8.06 20.80
CA TRP A 233 13.81 7.63 21.67
C TRP A 233 15.19 7.84 21.02
N MET A 234 15.35 7.52 19.74
CA MET A 234 16.60 7.75 18.99
C MET A 234 16.92 9.25 18.88
N VAL A 235 15.94 10.07 18.53
CA VAL A 235 16.09 11.54 18.44
C VAL A 235 16.51 12.13 19.78
N GLU A 236 15.81 11.78 20.86
CA GLU A 236 16.15 12.28 22.20
C GLU A 236 17.53 11.82 22.67
N THR A 237 17.89 10.57 22.38
CA THR A 237 19.20 10.02 22.75
C THR A 237 20.32 10.69 21.97
N PHE A 238 20.15 10.86 20.66
CA PHE A 238 21.11 11.55 19.82
C PHE A 238 21.29 13.02 20.22
N LYS A 239 20.18 13.72 20.50
CA LYS A 239 20.22 15.11 20.99
C LYS A 239 20.96 15.22 22.34
N LYS A 240 20.81 14.25 23.24
CA LYS A 240 21.56 14.21 24.51
C LYS A 240 23.06 13.96 24.31
N GLN A 241 23.44 13.14 23.32
CA GLN A 241 24.82 12.76 23.04
C GLN A 241 25.57 13.84 22.24
N GLU A 242 24.97 14.35 21.17
CA GLU A 242 25.62 15.22 20.19
C GLU A 242 25.14 16.68 20.27
N GLY A 243 24.07 16.98 21.02
CA GLY A 243 23.50 18.33 21.11
C GLY A 243 22.71 18.77 19.86
N ILE A 244 22.54 17.89 18.88
CA ILE A 244 21.88 18.17 17.59
C ILE A 244 20.45 17.63 17.59
N ASP A 245 19.50 18.46 17.15
CA ASP A 245 18.09 18.08 17.01
C ASP A 245 17.76 17.68 15.57
N LEU A 246 17.51 16.38 15.36
CA LEU A 246 17.23 15.83 14.03
C LEU A 246 15.75 15.89 13.63
N THR A 247 14.86 16.45 14.46
CA THR A 247 13.43 16.54 14.13
C THR A 247 13.12 17.42 12.91
N SER A 248 14.02 18.33 12.54
CA SER A 248 13.86 19.19 11.36
C SER A 248 14.47 18.60 10.08
N ASP A 249 15.31 17.57 10.19
CA ASP A 249 15.94 16.91 9.06
C ASP A 249 15.10 15.73 8.58
N LYS A 250 14.37 15.94 7.48
CA LYS A 250 13.47 14.95 6.90
C LYS A 250 14.19 13.69 6.41
N MET A 251 15.41 13.83 5.90
CA MET A 251 16.20 12.69 5.43
C MET A 251 16.70 11.87 6.62
N ALA A 252 17.21 12.53 7.66
CA ALA A 252 17.63 11.86 8.89
C ALA A 252 16.45 11.13 9.56
N LEU A 253 15.29 11.78 9.68
CA LEU A 253 14.08 11.15 10.23
C LEU A 253 13.61 9.95 9.41
N GLN A 254 13.69 10.01 8.07
CA GLN A 254 13.33 8.86 7.23
C GLN A 254 14.28 7.67 7.46
N ARG A 255 15.59 7.93 7.54
CA ARG A 255 16.59 6.89 7.86
C ARG A 255 16.37 6.29 9.25
N MET A 256 16.04 7.12 10.23
CA MET A 256 15.67 6.66 11.57
C MET A 256 14.42 5.80 11.56
N ARG A 257 13.39 6.17 10.79
CA ARG A 257 12.15 5.39 10.70
C ARG A 257 12.38 3.99 10.14
N GLU A 258 13.17 3.87 9.08
CA GLU A 258 13.55 2.55 8.52
C GLU A 258 14.37 1.73 9.51
N ALA A 259 15.30 2.37 10.23
CA ALA A 259 16.08 1.70 11.25
C ALA A 259 15.23 1.28 12.47
N ALA A 260 14.26 2.08 12.87
CA ALA A 260 13.28 1.77 13.91
C ALA A 260 12.42 0.56 13.54
N GLU A 261 11.83 0.57 12.34
CA GLU A 261 11.02 -0.56 11.83
C GLU A 261 11.85 -1.85 11.83
N LYS A 262 13.08 -1.78 11.30
CA LYS A 262 14.00 -2.93 11.28
C LYS A 262 14.34 -3.41 12.69
N ALA A 263 14.68 -2.50 13.61
CA ALA A 263 14.99 -2.85 15.00
C ALA A 263 13.81 -3.50 15.71
N LYS A 264 12.60 -2.95 15.56
CA LYS A 264 11.33 -3.51 16.07
C LYS A 264 11.12 -4.95 15.59
N ILE A 265 11.28 -5.17 14.28
CA ILE A 265 11.10 -6.50 13.67
C ILE A 265 12.17 -7.47 14.19
N GLU A 266 13.45 -7.07 14.24
CA GLU A 266 14.53 -7.90 14.76
C GLU A 266 14.30 -8.30 16.22
N LEU A 267 13.84 -7.37 17.06
CA LEU A 267 13.56 -7.62 18.48
C LEU A 267 12.39 -8.56 18.72
N SER A 268 11.55 -8.81 17.71
CA SER A 268 10.51 -9.85 17.81
C SER A 268 11.11 -11.25 17.93
N ASN A 269 12.33 -11.45 17.40
CA ASN A 269 13.04 -12.75 17.43
C ASN A 269 14.36 -12.71 18.23
N ARG A 270 14.93 -11.52 18.47
CA ARG A 270 16.19 -11.31 19.20
C ARG A 270 15.94 -10.58 20.52
N THR A 271 16.84 -10.78 21.49
CA THR A 271 16.79 -10.07 22.77
C THR A 271 17.44 -8.68 22.71
N LYS A 272 18.21 -8.41 21.66
CA LYS A 272 18.99 -7.20 21.43
C LYS A 272 19.17 -6.97 19.92
N THR A 273 19.29 -5.71 19.51
CA THR A 273 19.71 -5.30 18.17
C THR A 273 20.59 -4.06 18.25
N SER A 274 21.34 -3.78 17.18
CA SER A 274 22.16 -2.58 17.05
C SER A 274 21.61 -1.71 15.93
N ILE A 275 21.50 -0.41 16.22
CA ILE A 275 21.08 0.61 15.27
C ILE A 275 22.32 1.42 14.92
N ASN A 276 22.76 1.33 13.67
CA ASN A 276 23.90 2.07 13.15
C ASN A 276 23.49 2.89 11.93
N LEU A 277 23.51 4.21 12.08
CA LEU A 277 23.24 5.18 11.02
C LEU A 277 24.46 6.09 10.85
N PRO A 278 25.39 5.74 9.95
CA PRO A 278 26.55 6.55 9.70
C PRO A 278 26.18 7.82 8.92
N PHE A 279 26.90 8.93 9.15
CA PHE A 279 26.65 10.21 8.47
C PHE A 279 25.19 10.64 8.58
N ILE A 280 24.60 10.52 9.78
CA ILE A 280 23.20 10.89 10.00
C ILE A 280 23.03 12.41 10.09
N SER A 281 24.10 13.13 10.44
CA SER A 281 24.16 14.59 10.50
C SER A 281 25.62 15.05 10.40
N ALA A 282 25.85 16.36 10.48
CA ALA A 282 27.18 16.95 10.55
C ALA A 282 27.13 18.27 11.36
N ASP A 283 28.23 18.60 12.01
CA ASP A 283 28.48 19.90 12.65
C ASP A 283 29.89 20.43 12.31
N ASP A 284 30.31 21.51 12.96
CA ASP A 284 31.65 22.10 12.78
C ASP A 284 32.80 21.14 13.12
N SER A 285 32.54 20.08 13.90
CA SER A 285 33.52 19.03 14.23
C SER A 285 33.59 17.90 13.21
N GLY A 286 32.65 17.86 12.26
CA GLY A 286 32.61 16.89 11.16
C GLY A 286 31.32 16.05 11.14
N PRO A 287 31.34 14.93 10.40
CA PRO A 287 30.18 14.05 10.29
C PRO A 287 29.85 13.37 11.61
N LYS A 288 28.55 13.19 11.87
CA LYS A 288 28.01 12.52 13.05
C LYS A 288 27.35 11.21 12.68
N HIS A 289 27.44 10.26 13.59
CA HIS A 289 26.92 8.90 13.44
C HIS A 289 25.99 8.61 14.62
N LEU A 290 24.91 7.86 14.38
CA LEU A 290 24.08 7.32 15.44
C LEU A 290 24.39 5.84 15.61
N GLU A 291 24.97 5.48 16.75
CA GLU A 291 25.31 4.11 17.12
C GLU A 291 24.66 3.78 18.46
N LEU A 292 23.55 3.05 18.42
CA LEU A 292 22.77 2.67 19.59
C LEU A 292 22.62 1.16 19.68
N GLU A 293 22.52 0.67 20.92
CA GLU A 293 22.12 -0.69 21.21
C GLU A 293 20.75 -0.66 21.89
N LEU A 294 19.82 -1.48 21.41
CA LEU A 294 18.46 -1.55 21.93
C LEU A 294 18.16 -2.98 22.36
N SER A 295 17.77 -3.14 23.62
CA SER A 295 17.29 -4.42 24.16
C SER A 295 15.79 -4.58 23.95
N ARG A 296 15.30 -5.83 23.90
CA ARG A 296 13.87 -6.12 23.84
C ARG A 296 13.14 -5.55 25.05
N SER A 297 13.71 -5.69 26.25
CA SER A 297 13.11 -5.15 27.48
C SER A 297 12.97 -3.63 27.46
N GLU A 298 13.93 -2.91 26.88
CA GLU A 298 13.86 -1.46 26.73
C GLU A 298 12.79 -1.08 25.69
N PHE A 299 12.77 -1.74 24.54
CA PHE A 299 11.70 -1.58 23.56
C PHE A 299 10.31 -1.80 24.17
N GLU A 300 10.11 -2.91 24.88
CA GLU A 300 8.84 -3.24 25.54
C GLU A 300 8.43 -2.20 26.61
N THR A 301 9.42 -1.58 27.26
CA THR A 301 9.18 -0.46 28.18
C THR A 301 8.71 0.79 27.42
N LEU A 302 9.35 1.12 26.30
CA LEU A 302 9.01 2.29 25.47
C LEU A 302 7.59 2.20 24.88
N VAL A 303 7.14 0.99 24.54
CA VAL A 303 5.83 0.76 23.89
C VAL A 303 4.77 0.21 24.84
N GLY A 304 5.07 0.11 26.14
CA GLY A 304 4.22 -0.57 27.11
C GLY A 304 2.79 -0.02 27.18
N ASP A 305 2.61 1.29 27.00
CA ASP A 305 1.27 1.90 27.02
C ASP A 305 0.48 1.64 25.73
N LEU A 306 1.15 1.52 24.58
CA LEU A 306 0.53 1.09 23.32
C LEU A 306 0.09 -0.38 23.40
N VAL A 307 0.88 -1.25 24.02
CA VAL A 307 0.48 -2.66 24.23
C VAL A 307 -0.73 -2.73 25.15
N LYS A 308 -0.73 -1.99 26.27
CA LYS A 308 -1.88 -1.98 27.20
C LYS A 308 -3.16 -1.46 26.54
N SER A 309 -3.06 -0.44 25.69
CA SER A 309 -4.24 0.14 25.03
C SER A 309 -4.93 -0.83 24.06
N THR A 310 -4.25 -1.89 23.61
CA THR A 310 -4.90 -2.97 22.84
C THR A 310 -5.90 -3.80 23.65
N LEU A 311 -5.79 -3.84 24.98
CA LEU A 311 -6.64 -4.70 25.82
C LEU A 311 -8.01 -4.08 26.12
N GLU A 312 -8.15 -2.76 26.01
CA GLU A 312 -9.44 -2.09 26.21
C GLU A 312 -10.45 -2.48 25.12
N PRO A 313 -10.15 -2.41 23.81
CA PRO A 313 -11.04 -2.91 22.77
C PRO A 313 -11.39 -4.41 22.92
N VAL A 314 -10.45 -5.24 23.36
CA VAL A 314 -10.69 -6.66 23.66
C VAL A 314 -11.75 -6.83 24.75
N THR A 315 -11.58 -6.13 25.87
CA THR A 315 -12.53 -6.15 26.99
C THR A 315 -13.90 -5.65 26.56
N GLN A 316 -13.92 -4.60 25.72
CA GLN A 316 -15.15 -4.02 25.20
C GLN A 316 -15.89 -4.98 24.25
N ALA A 317 -15.17 -5.67 23.36
CA ALA A 317 -15.75 -6.66 22.45
C ALA A 317 -16.37 -7.84 23.22
N LEU A 318 -15.69 -8.37 24.24
CA LEU A 318 -16.22 -9.42 25.12
C LEU A 318 -17.51 -8.98 25.80
N LYS A 319 -17.51 -7.77 26.39
CA LYS A 319 -18.68 -7.19 27.03
C LYS A 319 -19.86 -7.03 26.06
N ASP A 320 -19.61 -6.56 24.84
CA ASP A 320 -20.65 -6.38 23.83
C ASP A 320 -21.22 -7.71 23.33
N ALA A 321 -20.40 -8.76 23.25
CA ALA A 321 -20.86 -10.10 22.97
C ALA A 321 -21.54 -10.78 24.17
N SER A 322 -21.52 -10.16 25.35
CA SER A 322 -21.96 -10.76 26.63
C SER A 322 -21.22 -12.08 26.94
N LEU A 323 -19.92 -12.10 26.67
CA LEU A 323 -19.03 -13.24 26.88
C LEU A 323 -17.92 -12.90 27.87
N GLU A 324 -17.44 -13.92 28.54
CA GLU A 324 -16.25 -13.87 29.39
C GLU A 324 -15.04 -14.49 28.67
N PRO A 325 -13.79 -14.23 29.11
CA PRO A 325 -12.60 -14.77 28.46
C PRO A 325 -12.57 -16.30 28.29
N GLN A 326 -13.20 -17.04 29.20
CA GLN A 326 -13.30 -18.50 29.12
C GLN A 326 -14.25 -19.01 28.02
N ASP A 327 -15.17 -18.16 27.52
CA ASP A 327 -16.16 -18.55 26.52
C ASP A 327 -15.61 -18.47 25.09
N ILE A 328 -14.43 -17.85 24.91
CA ILE A 328 -13.71 -17.84 23.63
C ILE A 328 -12.98 -19.17 23.48
N ASP A 329 -13.14 -19.89 22.38
CA ASP A 329 -12.46 -21.16 22.11
C ASP A 329 -11.05 -20.94 21.54
N LYS A 330 -10.89 -19.95 20.65
CA LYS A 330 -9.64 -19.67 19.94
C LYS A 330 -9.35 -18.19 19.84
N ILE A 331 -8.07 -17.84 19.95
CA ILE A 331 -7.56 -16.48 19.76
C ILE A 331 -6.70 -16.51 18.49
N ILE A 332 -7.14 -15.80 17.46
CA ILE A 332 -6.48 -15.74 16.16
C ILE A 332 -5.72 -14.41 16.08
N LEU A 333 -4.41 -14.46 15.85
CA LEU A 333 -3.59 -13.24 15.68
C LEU A 333 -3.39 -12.92 14.20
N VAL A 334 -3.67 -11.68 13.82
CA VAL A 334 -3.59 -11.17 12.46
C VAL A 334 -2.82 -9.85 12.47
N GLY A 335 -2.11 -9.54 11.37
CA GLY A 335 -1.31 -8.33 11.26
C GLY A 335 0.10 -8.48 11.85
N GLY A 336 1.09 -7.95 11.13
CA GLY A 336 2.51 -8.16 11.44
C GLY A 336 2.95 -7.68 12.83
N SER A 337 2.26 -6.69 13.42
CA SER A 337 2.62 -6.17 14.75
C SER A 337 2.23 -7.14 15.88
N THR A 338 1.38 -8.14 15.62
CA THR A 338 1.13 -9.23 16.57
C THR A 338 2.32 -10.17 16.77
N ARG A 339 3.37 -10.05 15.94
CA ARG A 339 4.64 -10.77 16.11
C ARG A 339 5.46 -10.23 17.30
N ILE A 340 5.13 -9.05 17.82
CA ILE A 340 5.79 -8.46 18.99
C ILE A 340 5.52 -9.33 20.23
N PRO A 341 6.55 -9.86 20.92
CA PRO A 341 6.38 -10.75 22.08
C PRO A 341 5.53 -10.15 23.20
N ALA A 342 5.69 -8.87 23.53
CA ALA A 342 4.88 -8.20 24.54
C ALA A 342 3.38 -8.17 24.18
N VAL A 343 3.03 -8.04 22.90
CA VAL A 343 1.62 -8.08 22.45
C VAL A 343 1.05 -9.48 22.67
N GLN A 344 1.77 -10.52 22.25
CA GLN A 344 1.36 -11.91 22.44
C GLN A 344 1.22 -12.28 23.93
N GLN A 345 2.14 -11.82 24.76
CA GLN A 345 2.09 -12.04 26.21
C GLN A 345 0.92 -11.31 26.85
N ALA A 346 0.67 -10.06 26.46
CA ALA A 346 -0.44 -9.27 26.99
C ALA A 346 -1.80 -9.94 26.70
N ILE A 347 -2.03 -10.36 25.45
CA ILE A 347 -3.27 -11.06 25.09
C ILE A 347 -3.37 -12.44 25.75
N SER A 348 -2.28 -13.22 25.78
CA SER A 348 -2.30 -14.55 26.44
C SER A 348 -2.64 -14.43 27.93
N LYS A 349 -2.04 -13.45 28.62
CA LYS A 349 -2.31 -13.18 30.03
C LYS A 349 -3.76 -12.73 30.27
N HIS A 350 -4.31 -11.90 29.38
CA HIS A 350 -5.71 -11.48 29.46
C HIS A 350 -6.68 -12.68 29.40
N PHE A 351 -6.32 -13.73 28.66
CA PHE A 351 -7.09 -14.96 28.53
C PHE A 351 -6.59 -16.11 29.43
N GLY A 352 -5.92 -15.81 30.55
CA GLY A 352 -5.52 -16.83 31.53
C GLY A 352 -4.37 -17.74 31.06
N ASP A 353 -3.35 -17.14 30.45
CA ASP A 353 -2.14 -17.81 29.90
C ASP A 353 -2.44 -18.81 28.77
N ARG A 354 -3.59 -18.65 28.11
CA ARG A 354 -3.94 -19.43 26.92
C ARG A 354 -3.10 -18.98 25.72
N SER A 355 -2.55 -19.96 25.01
CA SER A 355 -1.77 -19.70 23.80
C SER A 355 -2.68 -19.35 22.61
N PRO A 356 -2.37 -18.28 21.86
CA PRO A 356 -3.05 -18.00 20.60
C PRO A 356 -2.85 -19.11 19.56
N ASP A 357 -3.83 -19.26 18.69
CA ASP A 357 -3.78 -20.17 17.56
C ASP A 357 -2.76 -19.71 16.52
N ARG A 358 -2.06 -20.67 15.90
CA ARG A 358 -0.98 -20.42 14.93
C ARG A 358 -1.26 -21.04 13.56
N SER A 359 -2.50 -21.46 13.30
CA SER A 359 -2.89 -22.11 12.04
C SER A 359 -3.02 -21.15 10.87
N VAL A 360 -3.08 -19.83 11.11
CA VAL A 360 -3.13 -18.79 10.08
C VAL A 360 -1.82 -18.02 10.01
N ASN A 361 -1.47 -17.58 8.80
CA ASN A 361 -0.37 -16.65 8.59
C ASN A 361 -0.88 -15.21 8.81
N PRO A 362 -0.35 -14.45 9.79
CA PRO A 362 -0.87 -13.13 10.13
C PRO A 362 -0.73 -12.09 9.00
N ASP A 363 0.16 -12.33 8.02
CA ASP A 363 0.41 -11.41 6.91
C ASP A 363 -0.42 -11.73 5.65
N GLU A 364 -1.09 -12.89 5.61
CA GLU A 364 -1.78 -13.40 4.42
C GLU A 364 -3.26 -13.74 4.66
N ALA A 365 -3.66 -14.04 5.90
CA ALA A 365 -4.99 -14.53 6.24
C ALA A 365 -6.11 -13.60 5.75
N VAL A 366 -5.90 -12.29 5.79
CA VAL A 366 -6.86 -11.29 5.35
C VAL A 366 -7.09 -11.37 3.84
N ALA A 367 -6.02 -11.39 3.04
CA ALA A 367 -6.13 -11.50 1.58
C ALA A 367 -6.75 -12.85 1.16
N LEU A 368 -6.33 -13.95 1.80
CA LEU A 368 -6.92 -15.27 1.58
C LEU A 368 -8.43 -15.28 1.89
N GLY A 369 -8.83 -14.63 2.99
CA GLY A 369 -10.23 -14.42 3.34
C GLY A 369 -11.01 -13.62 2.31
N ALA A 370 -10.43 -12.54 1.79
CA ALA A 370 -11.02 -11.74 0.72
C ALA A 370 -11.19 -12.57 -0.57
N ALA A 371 -10.25 -13.46 -0.89
CA ALA A 371 -10.35 -14.37 -2.03
C ALA A 371 -11.45 -15.43 -1.84
N ILE A 372 -11.66 -15.91 -0.61
CA ILE A 372 -12.81 -16.78 -0.29
C ILE A 372 -14.12 -16.01 -0.51
N GLN A 373 -14.22 -14.77 -0.01
CA GLN A 373 -15.39 -13.92 -0.23
C GLN A 373 -15.65 -13.65 -1.71
N ALA A 374 -14.59 -13.44 -2.50
CA ALA A 374 -14.67 -13.32 -3.95
C ALA A 374 -15.24 -14.61 -4.58
N GLY A 375 -14.78 -15.78 -4.12
CA GLY A 375 -15.29 -17.09 -4.51
C GLY A 375 -16.77 -17.31 -4.19
N ILE A 376 -17.25 -16.80 -3.05
CA ILE A 376 -18.69 -16.85 -2.69
C ILE A 376 -19.52 -16.02 -3.68
N LEU A 377 -19.06 -14.80 -4.00
CA LEU A 377 -19.75 -13.92 -4.96
C LEU A 377 -19.69 -14.46 -6.39
N GLY A 378 -18.60 -15.13 -6.76
CA GLY A 378 -18.44 -15.84 -8.03
C GLY A 378 -19.20 -17.17 -8.12
N GLY A 379 -19.74 -17.69 -7.00
CA GLY A 379 -20.45 -18.96 -6.94
C GLY A 379 -19.54 -20.21 -6.94
N GLU A 380 -18.22 -20.02 -6.78
CA GLU A 380 -17.23 -21.10 -6.66
C GLU A 380 -17.24 -21.73 -5.26
N VAL A 381 -17.52 -20.94 -4.22
CA VAL A 381 -17.70 -21.40 -2.84
C VAL A 381 -19.19 -21.43 -2.53
N LYS A 382 -19.67 -22.60 -2.12
CA LYS A 382 -21.08 -22.83 -1.73
C LYS A 382 -21.16 -23.09 -0.23
N ASP A 383 -22.38 -22.97 0.30
CA ASP A 383 -22.71 -23.34 1.68
C ASP A 383 -21.97 -22.54 2.77
N LEU A 384 -21.50 -21.32 2.43
CA LEU A 384 -20.95 -20.37 3.39
C LEU A 384 -21.86 -19.14 3.50
N LEU A 385 -22.32 -18.83 4.71
CA LEU A 385 -23.09 -17.63 5.02
C LEU A 385 -22.31 -16.72 5.96
N LEU A 386 -22.06 -15.49 5.51
CA LEU A 386 -21.42 -14.46 6.33
C LEU A 386 -22.45 -13.44 6.85
N LEU A 387 -22.51 -13.28 8.17
CA LEU A 387 -23.34 -12.30 8.87
C LEU A 387 -22.42 -11.32 9.60
N ASP A 388 -22.22 -10.14 9.02
CA ASP A 388 -21.38 -9.07 9.59
C ASP A 388 -22.24 -8.07 10.37
N VAL A 389 -21.62 -7.09 11.05
CA VAL A 389 -22.30 -6.08 11.89
C VAL A 389 -21.81 -4.66 11.62
N THR A 390 -22.62 -3.66 11.99
CA THR A 390 -22.15 -2.25 12.05
C THR A 390 -21.34 -1.99 13.33
N PRO A 391 -20.14 -1.39 13.27
CA PRO A 391 -19.25 -1.24 14.44
C PRO A 391 -19.71 -0.14 15.42
N LEU A 392 -20.56 0.79 14.96
CA LEU A 392 -20.96 1.99 15.71
C LEU A 392 -22.46 2.22 15.59
N SER A 393 -23.07 2.74 16.65
CA SER A 393 -24.49 3.09 16.65
C SER A 393 -24.76 4.26 15.72
N LEU A 394 -25.90 4.20 15.03
CA LEU A 394 -26.39 5.22 14.11
C LEU A 394 -27.68 5.80 14.63
N GLY A 395 -27.82 7.11 14.50
CA GLY A 395 -28.96 7.83 15.04
C GLY A 395 -29.04 9.25 14.54
N LEU A 396 -29.84 10.07 15.23
CA LEU A 396 -30.03 11.47 14.89
C LEU A 396 -30.01 12.39 16.11
N GLU A 397 -29.80 13.66 15.82
CA GLU A 397 -30.03 14.75 16.77
C GLU A 397 -31.51 14.90 17.07
N THR A 398 -31.82 14.98 18.36
CA THR A 398 -33.14 15.29 18.89
C THR A 398 -33.09 16.54 19.77
N LEU A 399 -34.25 17.02 20.22
CA LEU A 399 -34.36 18.24 21.02
C LEU A 399 -33.39 18.23 22.21
N GLY A 400 -32.60 19.30 22.36
CA GLY A 400 -31.61 19.44 23.42
C GLY A 400 -30.22 18.89 23.08
N GLU A 401 -29.90 18.77 21.78
CA GLU A 401 -28.60 18.25 21.29
C GLU A 401 -28.31 16.82 21.76
N VAL A 402 -29.36 16.02 21.97
CA VAL A 402 -29.27 14.64 22.43
C VAL A 402 -29.19 13.71 21.21
N PHE A 403 -28.22 12.80 21.24
CA PHE A 403 -28.07 11.75 20.24
C PHE A 403 -29.03 10.59 20.57
N THR A 404 -30.02 10.37 19.71
CA THR A 404 -30.97 9.26 19.81
C THR A 404 -30.58 8.19 18.81
N LYS A 405 -30.21 7.01 19.33
CA LYS A 405 -29.84 5.84 18.53
C LYS A 405 -31.07 5.20 17.89
N ILE A 406 -30.94 4.78 16.63
CA ILE A 406 -31.94 4.03 15.87
C ILE A 406 -31.42 2.62 15.57
N ILE A 407 -30.16 2.52 15.18
CA ILE A 407 -29.46 1.24 15.01
C ILE A 407 -28.34 1.23 16.03
N GLU A 408 -28.37 0.29 16.97
CA GLU A 408 -27.29 0.10 17.93
C GLU A 408 -26.07 -0.53 17.23
N ARG A 409 -24.86 -0.27 17.74
CA ARG A 409 -23.66 -0.98 17.31
C ARG A 409 -23.81 -2.49 17.47
N ASN A 410 -23.04 -3.25 16.70
CA ASN A 410 -23.09 -4.70 16.59
C ASN A 410 -24.44 -5.26 16.07
N THR A 411 -25.30 -4.41 15.49
CA THR A 411 -26.47 -4.90 14.75
C THR A 411 -26.02 -5.56 13.45
N THR A 412 -26.50 -6.77 13.19
CA THR A 412 -26.24 -7.52 11.94
C THR A 412 -26.66 -6.74 10.70
N ILE A 413 -25.84 -6.76 9.66
CA ILE A 413 -26.08 -6.10 8.37
C ILE A 413 -26.21 -7.12 7.23
N PRO A 414 -27.03 -6.85 6.19
CA PRO A 414 -27.83 -5.63 5.97
C PRO A 414 -29.02 -5.51 6.92
N THR A 415 -29.42 -4.28 7.25
CA THR A 415 -30.55 -4.02 8.16
C THR A 415 -31.28 -2.72 7.82
N SER A 416 -32.55 -2.66 8.21
CA SER A 416 -33.40 -1.47 8.07
C SER A 416 -34.14 -1.22 9.38
N ARG A 417 -34.14 0.04 9.83
CA ARG A 417 -34.88 0.50 11.00
C ARG A 417 -35.51 1.86 10.72
N SER A 418 -36.77 2.00 11.08
CA SER A 418 -37.52 3.25 10.93
C SER A 418 -38.05 3.70 12.28
N GLN A 419 -38.03 5.01 12.51
CA GLN A 419 -38.59 5.61 13.72
C GLN A 419 -39.41 6.85 13.37
N MET A 420 -40.52 7.02 14.08
CA MET A 420 -41.41 8.15 13.92
C MET A 420 -40.96 9.34 14.79
N PHE A 421 -40.87 10.49 14.14
CA PHE A 421 -40.61 11.79 14.73
C PHE A 421 -41.73 12.77 14.38
N SER A 422 -41.69 13.96 14.99
CA SER A 422 -42.63 15.03 14.72
C SER A 422 -41.94 16.40 14.87
N THR A 423 -42.60 17.46 14.40
CA THR A 423 -42.16 18.84 14.60
C THR A 423 -42.08 19.24 16.08
N ALA A 424 -41.10 20.08 16.40
CA ALA A 424 -40.83 20.59 17.75
C ALA A 424 -41.58 21.89 18.05
N THR A 425 -41.95 22.66 17.03
CA THR A 425 -42.64 23.95 17.16
C THR A 425 -43.95 24.01 16.35
N ASP A 426 -44.90 24.83 16.81
CA ASP A 426 -46.16 25.06 16.12
C ASP A 426 -45.92 25.76 14.78
N GLY A 427 -46.57 25.30 13.72
CA GLY A 427 -46.46 25.88 12.38
C GLY A 427 -45.13 25.57 11.67
N GLN A 428 -44.29 24.69 12.20
CA GLN A 428 -43.03 24.28 11.58
C GLN A 428 -43.28 23.61 10.22
N THR A 429 -42.69 24.17 9.16
CA THR A 429 -42.88 23.71 7.77
C THR A 429 -41.69 22.93 7.21
N SER A 430 -40.62 22.76 8.00
CA SER A 430 -39.45 21.96 7.64
C SER A 430 -38.83 21.31 8.87
N VAL A 431 -38.26 20.12 8.71
CA VAL A 431 -37.51 19.41 9.74
C VAL A 431 -36.09 19.16 9.23
N GLU A 432 -35.08 19.58 9.99
CA GLU A 432 -33.68 19.20 9.75
C GLU A 432 -33.42 17.83 10.36
N ILE A 433 -32.92 16.90 9.56
CA ILE A 433 -32.46 15.58 9.99
C ILE A 433 -30.93 15.64 10.02
N HIS A 434 -30.37 15.59 11.22
CA HIS A 434 -28.93 15.51 11.43
C HIS A 434 -28.56 14.10 11.86
N VAL A 435 -27.84 13.40 11.00
CA VAL A 435 -27.44 11.99 11.15
C VAL A 435 -26.07 11.93 11.82
N LEU A 436 -25.93 11.07 12.82
CA LEU A 436 -24.68 10.89 13.57
C LEU A 436 -24.34 9.42 13.80
N GLN A 437 -23.06 9.18 14.08
CA GLN A 437 -22.49 7.89 14.43
C GLN A 437 -21.65 8.00 15.72
N GLY A 438 -21.87 7.10 16.67
CA GLY A 438 -21.10 7.05 17.92
C GLY A 438 -21.88 6.50 19.11
N GLU A 439 -21.26 6.55 20.30
CA GLU A 439 -21.81 5.94 21.52
C GLU A 439 -22.09 6.96 22.64
N ARG A 440 -21.77 8.24 22.42
CA ARG A 440 -21.91 9.28 23.45
C ARG A 440 -23.32 9.86 23.45
N ALA A 441 -23.79 10.31 24.61
CA ALA A 441 -25.18 10.78 24.74
C ALA A 441 -25.47 12.14 24.05
N MET A 442 -24.44 12.99 23.91
CA MET A 442 -24.58 14.34 23.35
C MET A 442 -24.09 14.38 21.90
N VAL A 443 -24.76 15.17 21.06
CA VAL A 443 -24.46 15.31 19.62
C VAL A 443 -23.01 15.72 19.34
N LYS A 444 -22.50 16.74 20.05
CA LYS A 444 -21.14 17.29 19.88
C LYS A 444 -20.02 16.27 20.11
N ASP A 445 -20.34 15.18 20.77
CA ASP A 445 -19.41 14.16 21.25
C ASP A 445 -19.41 12.92 20.33
N ASN A 446 -20.20 12.94 19.25
CA ASN A 446 -20.30 11.89 18.25
C ASN A 446 -19.90 12.43 16.87
N LYS A 447 -19.68 11.53 15.91
CA LYS A 447 -19.34 11.91 14.54
C LYS A 447 -20.60 12.31 13.79
N SER A 448 -20.65 13.56 13.33
CA SER A 448 -21.68 14.01 12.37
C SER A 448 -21.42 13.36 11.01
N LEU A 449 -22.44 12.67 10.48
CA LEU A 449 -22.39 12.03 9.16
C LEU A 449 -23.00 12.89 8.06
N GLY A 450 -23.97 13.74 8.39
CA GLY A 450 -24.62 14.63 7.42
C GLY A 450 -25.91 15.26 7.94
N LYS A 451 -26.38 16.29 7.23
CA LYS A 451 -27.63 17.00 7.51
C LYS A 451 -28.46 17.15 6.24
N PHE A 452 -29.77 16.99 6.33
CA PHE A 452 -30.69 17.31 5.23
C PHE A 452 -32.02 17.83 5.74
N LEU A 453 -32.68 18.67 4.95
CA LEU A 453 -33.98 19.26 5.31
C LEU A 453 -35.11 18.59 4.55
N LEU A 454 -36.09 18.07 5.30
CA LEU A 454 -37.41 17.73 4.75
C LEU A 454 -38.26 19.00 4.76
N THR A 455 -38.67 19.48 3.59
CA THR A 455 -39.35 20.79 3.44
C THR A 455 -40.78 20.67 2.92
N GLY A 456 -41.58 21.69 3.25
CA GLY A 456 -42.97 21.84 2.84
C GLY A 456 -43.93 20.88 3.54
N ILE A 457 -43.66 20.67 4.83
CA ILE A 457 -44.60 20.15 5.81
C ILE A 457 -45.71 21.20 6.00
N PRO A 458 -47.00 20.83 5.93
CA PRO A 458 -48.10 21.77 6.18
C PRO A 458 -48.05 22.33 7.61
N PRO A 459 -48.33 23.63 7.83
CA PRO A 459 -48.40 24.20 9.17
C PRO A 459 -49.43 23.47 10.05
N ALA A 460 -48.96 22.84 11.11
CA ALA A 460 -49.78 22.15 12.11
C ALA A 460 -49.25 22.42 13.52
N LYS A 461 -50.03 22.07 14.55
CA LYS A 461 -49.53 22.10 15.94
C LYS A 461 -48.33 21.16 16.08
N ARG A 462 -47.38 21.48 16.95
CA ARG A 462 -46.27 20.59 17.31
C ARG A 462 -46.81 19.22 17.71
N GLY A 463 -46.09 18.16 17.37
CA GLY A 463 -46.53 16.78 17.64
C GLY A 463 -47.51 16.19 16.62
N VAL A 464 -48.03 16.97 15.67
CA VAL A 464 -49.01 16.49 14.67
C VAL A 464 -48.37 15.90 13.40
N PRO A 465 -47.39 16.56 12.76
CA PRO A 465 -46.73 15.99 11.58
C PRO A 465 -46.05 14.65 11.89
N GLN A 466 -46.20 13.67 11.00
CA GLN A 466 -45.69 12.32 11.19
C GLN A 466 -44.51 12.08 10.27
N ILE A 467 -43.30 12.34 10.79
CA ILE A 467 -42.06 12.24 10.03
C ILE A 467 -41.44 10.88 10.32
N GLU A 468 -41.53 9.94 9.38
CA GLU A 468 -40.84 8.66 9.46
C GLU A 468 -39.42 8.83 8.94
N VAL A 469 -38.42 8.50 9.77
CA VAL A 469 -37.02 8.48 9.35
C VAL A 469 -36.56 7.03 9.32
N SER A 470 -36.08 6.57 8.17
CA SER A 470 -35.59 5.21 7.93
C SER A 470 -34.09 5.21 7.69
N PHE A 471 -33.40 4.29 8.37
CA PHE A 471 -31.98 4.03 8.26
C PHE A 471 -31.80 2.65 7.64
N ASP A 472 -31.18 2.59 6.47
CA ASP A 472 -30.88 1.37 5.73
C ASP A 472 -29.36 1.21 5.64
N ILE A 473 -28.84 0.07 6.12
CA ILE A 473 -27.42 -0.29 5.97
C ILE A 473 -27.33 -1.48 5.04
N ASP A 474 -26.53 -1.36 3.98
CA ASP A 474 -26.31 -2.43 3.00
C ASP A 474 -25.27 -3.46 3.47
N ALA A 475 -24.99 -4.46 2.63
CA ALA A 475 -24.02 -5.50 2.93
C ALA A 475 -22.56 -4.99 2.99
N ASN A 476 -22.26 -3.80 2.44
CA ASN A 476 -20.94 -3.16 2.52
C ASN A 476 -20.79 -2.30 3.79
N GLY A 477 -21.87 -2.14 4.56
CA GLY A 477 -21.92 -1.26 5.72
C GLY A 477 -22.19 0.20 5.35
N ILE A 478 -22.69 0.49 4.14
CA ILE A 478 -22.97 1.85 3.66
C ILE A 478 -24.37 2.30 4.11
N LEU A 479 -24.46 3.51 4.67
CA LEU A 479 -25.70 4.06 5.22
C LEU A 479 -26.52 4.89 4.21
N LYS A 480 -27.80 4.57 4.08
CA LYS A 480 -28.81 5.42 3.45
C LYS A 480 -29.83 5.87 4.50
N VAL A 481 -30.11 7.16 4.56
CA VAL A 481 -31.13 7.72 5.46
C VAL A 481 -32.20 8.43 4.63
N SER A 482 -33.47 8.07 4.85
CA SER A 482 -34.62 8.73 4.23
C SER A 482 -35.57 9.25 5.29
N ALA A 483 -36.23 10.37 5.00
CA ALA A 483 -37.29 10.92 5.82
C ALA A 483 -38.54 11.16 4.97
N ILE A 484 -39.69 10.67 5.42
CA ILE A 484 -40.98 10.79 4.74
C ILE A 484 -42.00 11.39 5.69
N ASP A 485 -42.68 12.45 5.28
CA ASP A 485 -43.89 12.92 5.96
C ASP A 485 -45.07 12.05 5.53
N ARG A 486 -45.53 11.16 6.42
CA ARG A 486 -46.65 10.24 6.14
C ARG A 486 -47.99 10.97 5.86
N GLY A 487 -48.12 12.22 6.28
CA GLY A 487 -49.32 13.02 6.01
C GLY A 487 -49.38 13.53 4.57
N THR A 488 -48.24 13.91 3.99
CA THR A 488 -48.17 14.48 2.64
C THR A 488 -47.56 13.56 1.58
N GLY A 489 -46.90 12.48 1.99
CA GLY A 489 -46.12 11.60 1.13
C GLY A 489 -44.83 12.25 0.61
N ARG A 490 -44.46 13.43 1.10
CA ARG A 490 -43.20 14.07 0.71
C ARG A 490 -42.04 13.33 1.35
N GLU A 491 -41.05 13.02 0.53
CA GLU A 491 -39.83 12.37 0.95
C GLU A 491 -38.61 13.24 0.65
N GLN A 492 -37.59 13.08 1.49
CA GLN A 492 -36.24 13.51 1.21
C GLN A 492 -35.29 12.45 1.72
N SER A 493 -34.20 12.20 1.02
CA SER A 493 -33.19 11.26 1.49
C SER A 493 -31.79 11.81 1.30
N ILE A 494 -30.89 11.31 2.13
CA ILE A 494 -29.47 11.44 1.94
C ILE A 494 -28.91 10.02 1.89
N GLN A 495 -28.18 9.71 0.82
CA GLN A 495 -27.22 8.64 0.92
C GLN A 495 -25.99 9.26 1.56
N ILE A 496 -25.58 8.73 2.72
CA ILE A 496 -24.31 9.15 3.31
C ILE A 496 -23.25 8.46 2.46
N THR A 497 -22.90 9.09 1.36
CA THR A 497 -21.77 8.76 0.49
C THR A 497 -20.87 9.96 0.30
N ASN A 498 -21.29 11.14 0.78
CA ASN A 498 -20.82 12.46 0.35
C ASN A 498 -20.39 13.40 1.49
N THR A 499 -19.98 12.90 2.65
CA THR A 499 -19.24 13.76 3.60
C THR A 499 -17.75 13.67 3.35
N GLY A 500 -17.26 14.48 2.39
CA GLY A 500 -15.84 14.57 2.02
C GLY A 500 -15.35 13.52 1.01
N GLY A 501 -16.28 12.88 0.29
CA GLY A 501 -15.99 11.92 -0.78
C GLY A 501 -15.84 12.59 -2.15
N LEU A 502 -15.28 11.86 -3.10
CA LEU A 502 -15.17 12.28 -4.51
C LEU A 502 -16.54 12.16 -5.19
N SER A 503 -16.92 13.12 -6.03
CA SER A 503 -18.10 12.98 -6.88
C SER A 503 -17.87 11.93 -7.98
N GLU A 504 -18.93 11.35 -8.52
CA GLU A 504 -18.84 10.41 -9.65
C GLU A 504 -18.04 10.99 -10.83
N THR A 505 -18.19 12.29 -11.10
CA THR A 505 -17.43 12.98 -12.15
C THR A 505 -15.94 13.12 -11.81
N GLU A 506 -15.60 13.32 -10.53
CA GLU A 506 -14.19 13.37 -10.09
C GLU A 506 -13.57 11.98 -10.14
N ILE A 507 -14.29 10.94 -9.71
CA ILE A 507 -13.86 9.54 -9.78
C ILE A 507 -13.63 9.12 -11.23
N GLU A 508 -14.55 9.43 -12.14
CA GLU A 508 -14.42 9.11 -13.56
C GLU A 508 -13.21 9.82 -14.19
N ARG A 509 -13.01 11.11 -13.88
CA ARG A 509 -11.82 11.86 -14.31
C ARG A 509 -10.54 11.22 -13.78
N MET A 510 -10.50 10.88 -12.50
CA MET A 510 -9.34 10.24 -11.88
C MET A 510 -9.07 8.84 -12.45
N ARG A 511 -10.12 8.07 -12.80
CA ARG A 511 -9.98 6.77 -13.48
C ARG A 511 -9.34 6.95 -14.86
N GLN A 512 -9.81 7.92 -15.65
CA GLN A 512 -9.24 8.23 -16.96
C GLN A 512 -7.78 8.72 -16.85
N GLU A 513 -7.46 9.54 -15.85
CA GLU A 513 -6.07 9.95 -15.58
C GLU A 513 -5.22 8.74 -15.17
N ALA A 514 -5.74 7.85 -14.32
CA ALA A 514 -5.06 6.63 -13.90
C ALA A 514 -4.81 5.65 -15.06
N GLU A 515 -5.74 5.56 -16.02
CA GLU A 515 -5.59 4.81 -17.28
C GLU A 515 -4.49 5.42 -18.16
N LEU A 516 -4.48 6.75 -18.35
CA LEU A 516 -3.45 7.44 -19.12
C LEU A 516 -2.05 7.24 -18.53
N TYR A 517 -1.92 7.36 -17.22
CA TYR A 517 -0.63 7.12 -16.56
C TYR A 517 -0.20 5.65 -16.63
N ALA A 518 -1.14 4.69 -16.67
CA ALA A 518 -0.79 3.28 -16.87
C ALA A 518 -0.20 3.03 -18.27
N GLU A 519 -0.71 3.72 -19.30
CA GLU A 519 -0.12 3.70 -20.64
C GLU A 519 1.29 4.32 -20.67
N GLU A 520 1.51 5.41 -19.93
CA GLU A 520 2.83 6.03 -19.78
C GLU A 520 3.83 5.11 -19.06
N ASP A 521 3.41 4.49 -17.95
CA ASP A 521 4.25 3.56 -17.19
C ASP A 521 4.61 2.32 -18.03
N GLU A 522 3.67 1.81 -18.83
CA GLU A 522 3.92 0.71 -19.78
C GLU A 522 4.93 1.11 -20.87
N ALA A 523 4.82 2.33 -21.41
CA ALA A 523 5.79 2.84 -22.36
C ALA A 523 7.18 2.96 -21.74
N HIS A 524 7.29 3.42 -20.49
CA HIS A 524 8.55 3.50 -19.76
C HIS A 524 9.16 2.12 -19.49
N ARG A 525 8.32 1.12 -19.15
CA ARG A 525 8.74 -0.27 -18.99
C ARG A 525 9.34 -0.82 -20.29
N LEU A 526 8.64 -0.66 -21.41
CA LEU A 526 9.11 -1.10 -22.72
C LEU A 526 10.41 -0.40 -23.14
N ILE A 527 10.56 0.90 -22.84
CA ILE A 527 11.82 1.61 -23.06
C ILE A 527 12.95 0.99 -22.23
N ALA A 528 12.72 0.68 -20.95
CA ALA A 528 13.72 0.05 -20.09
C ALA A 528 14.13 -1.35 -20.61
N GLU A 529 13.18 -2.15 -21.09
CA GLU A 529 13.46 -3.44 -21.74
C GLU A 529 14.31 -3.27 -22.99
N LEU A 530 13.98 -2.30 -23.85
CA LEU A 530 14.78 -1.97 -25.03
C LEU A 530 16.19 -1.49 -24.66
N LYS A 531 16.37 -0.78 -23.54
CA LYS A 531 17.71 -0.40 -23.03
C LYS A 531 18.51 -1.63 -22.61
N ASN A 532 17.90 -2.58 -21.90
CA ASN A 532 18.55 -3.85 -21.54
C ASN A 532 18.89 -4.70 -22.77
N GLN A 533 17.98 -4.74 -23.75
CA GLN A 533 18.24 -5.38 -25.04
C GLN A 533 19.41 -4.72 -25.75
N SER A 534 19.47 -3.38 -25.76
CA SER A 534 20.58 -2.61 -26.35
C SER A 534 21.92 -2.96 -25.71
N GLN A 535 21.99 -3.13 -24.40
CA GLN A 535 23.21 -3.58 -23.71
C GLN A 535 23.67 -4.96 -24.19
N THR A 536 22.72 -5.89 -24.37
CA THR A 536 23.02 -7.23 -24.92
C THR A 536 23.53 -7.13 -26.36
N LEU A 537 22.92 -6.27 -27.18
CA LEU A 537 23.35 -6.04 -28.56
C LEU A 537 24.74 -5.41 -28.62
N PHE A 538 25.06 -4.44 -27.76
CA PHE A 538 26.40 -3.86 -27.67
C PHE A 538 27.46 -4.89 -27.31
N TYR A 539 27.16 -5.77 -26.35
CA TYR A 539 28.05 -6.87 -25.99
C TYR A 539 28.30 -7.82 -27.17
N ASN A 540 27.23 -8.28 -27.83
CA ASN A 540 27.33 -9.16 -28.99
C ASN A 540 28.11 -8.50 -30.14
N CYS A 541 27.87 -7.21 -30.38
CA CYS A 541 28.62 -6.42 -31.34
C CYS A 541 30.12 -6.43 -31.04
N LYS A 542 30.48 -6.10 -29.78
CA LYS A 542 31.87 -6.06 -29.31
C LYS A 542 32.57 -7.41 -29.51
N VAL A 543 31.94 -8.50 -29.09
CA VAL A 543 32.48 -9.87 -29.24
C VAL A 543 32.65 -10.23 -30.72
N THR A 544 31.66 -9.93 -31.56
CA THR A 544 31.71 -10.27 -32.99
C THR A 544 32.82 -9.50 -33.71
N LEU A 545 32.95 -8.20 -33.42
CA LEU A 545 34.02 -7.36 -33.96
C LEU A 545 35.42 -7.82 -33.50
N LYS A 546 35.57 -8.20 -32.23
CA LYS A 546 36.85 -8.69 -31.68
C LYS A 546 37.28 -10.01 -32.31
N ASN A 547 36.38 -10.99 -32.37
CA ASN A 547 36.71 -12.35 -32.81
C ASN A 547 36.86 -12.46 -34.34
N ASN A 548 36.22 -11.58 -35.10
CA ASN A 548 36.15 -11.68 -36.57
C ASN A 548 36.73 -10.43 -37.26
N ALA A 549 37.61 -9.69 -36.60
CA ALA A 549 38.14 -8.42 -37.08
C ALA A 549 38.74 -8.49 -38.50
N LYS A 550 39.33 -9.63 -38.89
CA LYS A 550 39.93 -9.84 -40.23
C LYS A 550 38.89 -10.17 -41.32
N ALA A 551 37.72 -10.66 -40.93
CA ALA A 551 36.65 -11.08 -41.85
C ALA A 551 35.67 -9.95 -42.21
N ILE A 552 35.76 -8.81 -41.51
CA ILE A 552 34.82 -7.69 -41.62
C ILE A 552 35.50 -6.50 -42.31
N SER A 553 34.84 -5.92 -43.32
CA SER A 553 35.36 -4.76 -44.06
C SER A 553 35.44 -3.51 -43.18
N ASN A 554 36.39 -2.63 -43.48
CA ASN A 554 36.55 -1.35 -42.74
C ASN A 554 35.31 -0.46 -42.87
N GLU A 555 34.63 -0.47 -44.02
CA GLU A 555 33.38 0.28 -44.23
C GLU A 555 32.26 -0.22 -43.28
N LEU A 556 32.13 -1.54 -43.10
CA LEU A 556 31.13 -2.10 -42.19
C LEU A 556 31.48 -1.84 -40.72
N LYS A 557 32.77 -1.82 -40.36
CA LYS A 557 33.23 -1.42 -39.02
C LYS A 557 32.86 0.04 -38.69
N GLU A 558 33.09 0.96 -39.62
CA GLU A 558 32.76 2.38 -39.43
C GLU A 558 31.25 2.63 -39.33
N ARG A 559 30.44 1.96 -40.16
CA ARG A 559 28.97 1.98 -40.03
C ARG A 559 28.53 1.45 -38.67
N THR A 560 29.16 0.38 -38.19
CA THR A 560 28.88 -0.22 -36.88
C THR A 560 29.18 0.70 -35.72
N ARG A 561 30.33 1.40 -35.75
CA ARG A 561 30.67 2.42 -34.75
C ARG A 561 29.64 3.56 -34.72
N THR A 562 29.25 4.04 -35.90
CA THR A 562 28.30 5.15 -36.04
C THR A 562 26.92 4.79 -35.45
N GLU A 563 26.36 3.65 -35.84
CA GLU A 563 25.06 3.18 -35.34
C GLU A 563 25.12 2.79 -33.85
N ALA A 564 26.25 2.24 -33.38
CA ALA A 564 26.45 1.96 -31.95
C ALA A 564 26.45 3.27 -31.14
N ALA A 565 27.12 4.32 -31.61
CA ALA A 565 27.12 5.63 -30.96
C ALA A 565 25.73 6.27 -30.96
N ALA A 566 24.96 6.13 -32.05
CA ALA A 566 23.58 6.61 -32.13
C ALA A 566 22.67 5.89 -31.12
N LEU A 567 22.72 4.56 -31.06
CA LEU A 567 21.97 3.78 -30.08
C LEU A 567 22.41 4.10 -28.64
N LYS A 568 23.72 4.32 -28.39
CA LYS A 568 24.23 4.68 -27.06
C LYS A 568 23.69 6.04 -26.61
N LYS A 569 23.63 7.01 -27.53
CA LYS A 569 23.00 8.30 -27.28
C LYS A 569 21.51 8.17 -26.99
N ALA A 570 20.80 7.32 -27.73
CA ALA A 570 19.38 7.03 -27.53
C ALA A 570 19.10 6.37 -26.16
N VAL A 571 19.90 5.37 -25.77
CA VAL A 571 19.82 4.70 -24.46
C VAL A 571 20.01 5.68 -23.29
N ASN A 572 20.91 6.66 -23.46
CA ASN A 572 21.23 7.65 -22.44
C ASN A 572 20.31 8.87 -22.44
N ASP A 573 19.38 8.99 -23.40
CA ASP A 573 18.41 10.08 -23.42
C ASP A 573 17.25 9.76 -22.45
N PRO A 574 17.04 10.57 -21.39
CA PRO A 574 15.94 10.36 -20.45
C PRO A 574 14.57 10.74 -21.03
N LYS A 575 14.50 11.35 -22.23
CA LYS A 575 13.26 11.80 -22.87
C LYS A 575 12.95 11.09 -24.19
N ILE A 576 13.64 10.00 -24.48
CA ILE A 576 13.42 9.26 -25.72
C ILE A 576 12.00 8.70 -25.80
N SER A 577 11.35 8.85 -26.96
CA SER A 577 10.04 8.23 -27.18
C SER A 577 10.19 6.72 -27.44
N LEU A 578 9.18 5.93 -27.08
CA LEU A 578 9.17 4.47 -27.34
C LEU A 578 9.43 4.18 -28.83
N GLY A 579 8.79 4.93 -29.73
CA GLY A 579 8.93 4.74 -31.18
C GLY A 579 10.31 5.14 -31.73
N ASP A 580 11.00 6.11 -31.12
CA ASP A 580 12.40 6.42 -31.47
C ASP A 580 13.34 5.32 -30.95
N MET A 581 13.15 4.86 -29.72
CA MET A 581 13.95 3.80 -29.11
C MET A 581 13.85 2.50 -29.91
N GLN A 582 12.63 2.08 -30.28
CA GLN A 582 12.40 0.89 -31.11
C GLN A 582 13.13 0.98 -32.45
N ARG A 583 13.04 2.13 -33.14
CA ARG A 583 13.73 2.34 -34.43
C ARG A 583 15.24 2.23 -34.32
N GLN A 584 15.84 2.79 -33.26
CA GLN A 584 17.29 2.72 -33.04
C GLN A 584 17.74 1.28 -32.74
N VAL A 585 16.98 0.55 -31.91
CA VAL A 585 17.26 -0.87 -31.62
C VAL A 585 17.14 -1.72 -32.88
N GLU A 586 16.08 -1.54 -33.68
CA GLU A 586 15.86 -2.28 -34.92
C GLU A 586 16.97 -1.98 -35.97
N SER A 587 17.36 -0.71 -36.13
CA SER A 587 18.48 -0.30 -36.99
C SER A 587 19.77 -1.04 -36.63
N PHE A 588 20.11 -1.04 -35.33
CA PHE A 588 21.32 -1.68 -34.85
C PHE A 588 21.26 -3.22 -34.94
N GLN A 589 20.09 -3.82 -34.71
CA GLN A 589 19.88 -5.26 -34.90
C GLN A 589 20.08 -5.68 -36.36
N ASN A 590 19.50 -4.92 -37.30
CA ASN A 590 19.67 -5.18 -38.72
C ASN A 590 21.15 -5.11 -39.14
N LEU A 591 21.88 -4.14 -38.59
CA LEU A 591 23.32 -4.04 -38.81
C LEU A 591 24.09 -5.23 -38.23
N LEU A 592 23.71 -5.74 -37.06
CA LEU A 592 24.30 -6.96 -36.50
C LEU A 592 24.03 -8.20 -37.36
N TYR A 593 22.86 -8.31 -37.99
CA TYR A 593 22.59 -9.37 -38.96
C TYR A 593 23.46 -9.25 -40.21
N GLU A 594 23.67 -8.03 -40.73
CA GLU A 594 24.62 -7.78 -41.83
C GLU A 594 26.04 -8.20 -41.44
N LEU A 595 26.46 -7.85 -40.22
CA LEU A 595 27.79 -8.14 -39.69
C LEU A 595 28.01 -9.65 -39.50
N GLY A 596 27.02 -10.36 -38.95
CA GLY A 596 27.05 -11.82 -38.87
C GLY A 596 27.10 -12.49 -40.24
N SER A 597 26.31 -12.00 -41.20
CA SER A 597 26.30 -12.53 -42.58
C SER A 597 27.66 -12.38 -43.26
N ALA A 598 28.34 -11.24 -43.05
CA ALA A 598 29.68 -11.01 -43.58
C ALA A 598 30.72 -11.98 -42.99
N VAL A 599 30.62 -12.28 -41.70
CA VAL A 599 31.49 -13.27 -41.02
C VAL A 599 31.28 -14.67 -41.60
N TYR A 600 30.04 -15.11 -41.78
CA TYR A 600 29.75 -16.42 -42.40
C TYR A 600 30.22 -16.49 -43.85
N ALA A 601 30.00 -15.44 -44.65
CA ALA A 601 30.44 -15.39 -46.04
C ALA A 601 31.98 -15.43 -46.17
N ALA A 602 32.70 -14.80 -45.23
CA ALA A 602 34.16 -14.87 -45.18
C ALA A 602 34.67 -16.27 -44.79
N HIS A 603 33.96 -16.97 -43.90
CA HIS A 603 34.27 -18.36 -43.54
C HIS A 603 33.97 -19.36 -44.68
N GLU A 604 32.88 -19.21 -45.41
CA GLU A 604 32.57 -20.05 -46.59
C GLU A 604 33.57 -19.84 -47.75
N GLN A 605 34.12 -18.63 -47.90
CA GLN A 605 35.21 -18.37 -48.85
C GLN A 605 36.57 -18.92 -48.39
N GLY A 606 36.78 -19.06 -47.07
CA GLY A 606 37.95 -19.73 -46.50
C GLY A 606 37.93 -21.26 -46.68
N ASP A 607 36.76 -21.88 -46.62
CA ASP A 607 36.61 -23.35 -46.67
C ASP A 607 36.61 -23.93 -48.10
N ARG A 608 36.41 -23.10 -49.13
CA ARG A 608 36.65 -23.49 -50.54
C ARG A 608 38.12 -23.40 -50.95
N GLY A 609 39.02 -23.04 -50.03
CA GLY A 609 40.43 -22.79 -50.28
C GLY A 609 41.42 -23.81 -49.70
N ASN A 610 40.99 -24.90 -49.06
CA ASN A 610 41.94 -25.87 -48.51
C ASN A 610 41.45 -27.32 -48.50
N GLY A 611 41.62 -28.01 -49.63
CA GLY A 611 41.72 -29.47 -49.63
C GLY A 611 43.16 -29.90 -49.35
N SER A 612 43.34 -30.86 -48.44
CA SER A 612 44.57 -31.59 -48.06
C SER A 612 45.44 -30.96 -46.95
N ALA A 613 45.26 -31.41 -45.70
CA ALA A 613 46.11 -32.44 -45.07
C ALA A 613 45.85 -32.53 -43.55
N THR A 614 45.79 -33.75 -43.06
CA THR A 614 45.84 -34.19 -41.65
C THR A 614 47.05 -33.67 -40.89
N GLU A 615 46.84 -33.12 -39.69
CA GLU A 615 47.61 -33.44 -38.47
C GLU A 615 46.95 -32.80 -37.22
N GLU A 616 46.97 -33.54 -36.11
CA GLU A 616 46.51 -33.17 -34.76
C GLU A 616 47.76 -33.24 -33.83
N PRO A 617 47.74 -32.69 -32.60
CA PRO A 617 48.04 -31.31 -32.25
C PRO A 617 49.39 -31.16 -31.50
N GLN A 618 50.08 -30.02 -31.66
CA GLN A 618 51.16 -29.61 -30.77
C GLN A 618 50.82 -28.29 -30.06
N MET A 619 50.78 -28.38 -28.73
CA MET A 619 50.75 -27.27 -27.79
C MET A 619 52.06 -26.49 -27.84
N LEU A 620 51.97 -25.16 -27.93
CA LEU A 620 52.94 -24.28 -27.30
C LEU A 620 52.37 -22.87 -27.09
N ASP A 621 52.47 -22.41 -25.84
CA ASP A 621 52.37 -21.04 -25.37
C ASP A 621 53.21 -20.08 -26.22
N SER A 622 52.71 -18.84 -26.40
CA SER A 622 53.40 -17.64 -25.93
C SER A 622 52.69 -16.35 -26.35
N GLU A 623 52.49 -15.49 -25.35
CA GLU A 623 52.77 -14.06 -25.35
C GLU A 623 51.71 -13.09 -25.91
N GLU A 624 51.22 -12.31 -24.94
CA GLU A 624 50.46 -11.07 -25.06
C GLU A 624 51.24 -10.04 -25.90
N ASP A 625 50.59 -9.50 -26.93
CA ASP A 625 51.07 -8.32 -27.65
C ASP A 625 50.06 -7.18 -27.39
N GLU A 626 50.28 -6.48 -26.27
CA GLU A 626 49.63 -5.21 -25.91
C GLU A 626 50.15 -4.09 -26.81
N SER A 627 49.51 -3.81 -27.96
CA SER A 627 49.70 -2.50 -28.61
C SER A 627 48.62 -2.04 -29.60
N THR A 628 47.41 -2.63 -29.58
CA THR A 628 46.28 -2.14 -30.39
C THR A 628 44.93 -2.05 -29.66
N ASP A 629 44.90 -2.23 -28.33
CA ASP A 629 43.65 -2.35 -27.55
C ASP A 629 43.08 -1.01 -27.01
N SER A 630 43.78 0.12 -27.14
CA SER A 630 43.37 1.38 -26.48
C SER A 630 42.21 2.13 -27.14
N ASP A 631 41.96 1.93 -28.43
CA ASP A 631 41.01 2.76 -29.19
C ASP A 631 39.64 2.09 -29.38
N MET A 632 39.51 0.79 -29.07
CA MET A 632 38.23 0.06 -29.18
C MET A 632 37.51 -0.11 -27.84
N ASP A 633 38.24 -0.08 -26.73
CA ASP A 633 37.65 -0.25 -25.40
C ASP A 633 36.92 1.01 -24.88
N SER A 634 37.33 2.21 -25.32
CA SER A 634 36.75 3.47 -24.87
C SER A 634 35.39 3.83 -25.49
N GLU A 635 35.04 3.28 -26.66
CA GLU A 635 33.79 3.64 -27.34
C GLU A 635 32.65 2.63 -27.10
N ILE A 636 32.95 1.36 -26.86
CA ILE A 636 31.95 0.27 -26.79
C ILE A 636 31.90 -0.42 -25.40
N GLY A 637 32.79 -0.10 -24.45
CA GLY A 637 32.78 -0.60 -23.07
C GLY A 637 32.75 0.49 -21.99
N ASN A 638 32.14 0.17 -20.84
CA ASN A 638 32.00 0.94 -19.58
C ASN A 638 32.90 2.17 -19.35
N SER A 639 32.27 3.29 -18.97
CA SER A 639 32.90 4.48 -18.39
C SER A 639 32.41 4.71 -16.95
N ASP A 640 32.60 3.74 -16.06
CA ASP A 640 32.20 3.85 -14.64
C ASP A 640 33.36 3.61 -13.65
N GLU A 641 34.62 3.59 -14.08
CA GLU A 641 35.78 3.36 -13.18
C GLU A 641 36.82 4.50 -13.09
N THR A 642 36.55 5.70 -13.62
CA THR A 642 37.49 6.83 -13.50
C THR A 642 36.86 8.06 -12.87
N GLU A 643 36.49 7.95 -11.60
CA GLU A 643 36.21 9.11 -10.74
C GLU A 643 36.78 8.87 -9.32
N SER A 644 38.06 8.51 -9.22
CA SER A 644 38.73 8.43 -7.90
C SER A 644 40.27 8.50 -7.93
N LYS A 645 40.87 9.19 -8.91
CA LYS A 645 42.31 9.55 -8.85
C LYS A 645 42.62 10.83 -9.62
N GLU A 646 42.34 11.99 -9.03
CA GLU A 646 43.07 13.23 -9.35
C GLU A 646 42.77 14.27 -8.27
N LEU A 647 43.53 14.23 -7.16
CA LEU A 647 43.69 15.35 -6.22
C LEU A 647 44.86 15.07 -5.25
N GLU A 648 46.01 14.63 -5.76
CA GLU A 648 47.27 14.73 -5.02
C GLU A 648 48.40 15.06 -5.99
N GLY A 649 48.99 16.25 -5.82
CA GLY A 649 50.32 16.56 -6.37
C GLY A 649 50.48 17.86 -7.15
N SER A 650 50.53 19.00 -6.45
CA SER A 650 51.54 20.01 -6.78
C SER A 650 51.81 20.94 -5.58
N GLU A 651 53.02 20.80 -5.05
CA GLU A 651 53.60 21.57 -3.95
C GLU A 651 53.79 23.07 -4.27
N SER A 652 53.70 23.86 -3.20
CA SER A 652 54.51 25.03 -2.84
C SER A 652 55.06 25.96 -3.93
N GLN A 653 54.73 27.26 -3.83
CA GLN A 653 55.74 28.29 -3.54
C GLN A 653 55.12 29.62 -3.07
N SER A 654 55.91 30.28 -2.21
CA SER A 654 55.70 31.43 -1.35
C SER A 654 55.53 32.82 -2.02
N LEU A 655 55.15 33.79 -1.16
CA LEU A 655 55.30 35.27 -1.20
C LEU A 655 53.91 35.95 -1.28
N GLY A 656 53.44 36.84 -0.40
CA GLY A 656 54.06 37.66 0.65
C GLY A 656 53.39 39.05 0.58
N GLY A 657 52.99 39.61 1.73
CA GLY A 657 52.84 41.06 1.90
C GLY A 657 51.43 41.65 2.01
N SER A 658 51.25 42.37 3.14
CA SER A 658 50.21 43.32 3.58
C SER A 658 48.81 42.79 3.90
#